data_AF-B0DKL2-F1
#
_entry.id   AF-B0DKL2-F1
#
_cell.length_a   1.000
_cell.length_b   1.000
_cell.length_c   1.000
_cell.angle_alpha   90.00
_cell.angle_beta   90.00
_cell.angle_gamma   90.00
#
_symmetry.space_group_name_H-M   'P 1'
#
loop_
_entity.id
_entity.type
_entity.pdbx_description
1 polymer ?
#
loop_
_entity_poly.entity_id
_entity_poly.type
_entity_poly.pdbx_seq_one_letter_code
_entity_poly.pdbx_strand_id
1 'polypeptide(L)'
;MSDNDNDDDKIVNTQRVGTATPELTKPITRPITARFQRAQRQHNAFKGEQRGRQPSLEICLEAIPQNIRSQTPNCAVRLIQLDLCRKSGLAWIIRVLAFISWSREGSYRKQGSGDLIKDNMLDAAENAILAFGGYTKGAAEFIQIYNTLPPEAQQALIEKHLAGLIDLVPKNKSKKGIARHKNVPTLDLRTKRKQVNALMDELNRDAKSAFIKERSNRDELLFELIDSLTSWLNAIWSVAYEHNVNFVHAHSCLLFVADVFTQLFESAGHGGCKCSVMNLPISVTIKNKHGKTIKNMHVTGPQNVDRILLWIWRDLFVSMSAKGTQQEKNRMRNMLEDIENVLGFETLERLLYGGKRFLADNHEAVEDEDEDDDDDDEDEDEEEWEDDEDASVDGSVVHVIDEDEDNNSASSDSRCPCNFHAPHWSGTLNAERVVIRDLVQERLHTIFETTPSLRLYNILISISDDTQSTKTRLLSNLSHCAGSTADTLVAALDIHIAADSPSHLISLLDSHAYLLRPKDAPTLQACVAVLSDAPTYQPRALTILEKELTDSLRAIYIAIRGAFAKVDEDTYKREIGEIMKLRTGSHARRDRITRWTEDVMTSSSGPMHPMAFAAMMFGIPIGPDAGDGDDAEFINFLDLDHSDPDLDDLREEFRPKLKERFEGWYLLAQTVRGGGAVGFKIYTQAVEMMSFLKAPDAVAEMLNRLGERPSKGYVCDALDALASFCKMQKKKYTVRNENQKRTRNANAPASSPRGNANTSAGNISTAAQDTTSNSTPPPLIPADLVGQHVQQGGFSFSFGSVPFMGNPPPPPLPFPLVPGGMEDVD
;
A
#
# COMPACT_ATOMS: atom_id res chain seq x y z
N MET A 1 20.81 44.65 58.43
CA MET A 1 22.00 44.80 59.30
C MET A 1 23.03 43.84 58.72
N SER A 2 23.79 44.27 57.69
CA SER A 2 25.10 44.97 57.77
C SER A 2 26.16 44.03 58.37
N ASP A 3 27.30 43.65 57.77
CA ASP A 3 28.20 44.15 56.70
C ASP A 3 29.01 42.94 56.16
N ASN A 4 29.44 42.80 54.89
CA ASN A 4 30.51 43.48 54.11
C ASN A 4 31.96 43.36 54.64
N ASP A 5 32.85 42.78 53.81
CA ASP A 5 34.26 43.18 53.47
C ASP A 5 35.05 41.93 52.95
N ASN A 6 35.51 41.86 51.69
CA ASN A 6 36.75 42.42 51.08
C ASN A 6 38.05 41.88 51.76
N ASP A 7 39.16 41.50 51.12
CA ASP A 7 39.80 41.81 49.84
C ASP A 7 40.93 40.77 49.55
N ASP A 8 41.44 40.79 48.31
CA ASP A 8 42.87 40.81 47.92
C ASP A 8 43.43 39.82 46.87
N ASP A 9 43.96 40.48 45.83
CA ASP A 9 44.68 40.05 44.63
C ASP A 9 46.07 39.43 44.87
N LYS A 10 46.57 38.68 43.87
CA LYS A 10 48.00 38.70 43.50
C LYS A 10 48.28 38.31 42.05
N ILE A 11 48.96 39.23 41.36
CA ILE A 11 49.55 39.17 40.03
C ILE A 11 50.99 38.61 40.10
N VAL A 12 51.42 37.76 39.16
CA VAL A 12 52.84 37.65 38.71
C VAL A 12 52.91 37.40 37.20
N ASN A 13 53.95 37.96 36.60
CA ASN A 13 54.19 38.33 35.20
C ASN A 13 55.50 37.67 34.71
N THR A 14 55.62 37.17 33.46
CA THR A 14 56.92 37.16 32.72
C THR A 14 56.85 36.78 31.21
N GLN A 15 57.27 37.74 30.35
CA GLN A 15 58.10 37.74 29.10
C GLN A 15 58.05 36.56 28.08
N ARG A 16 57.93 36.67 26.73
CA ARG A 16 58.25 37.61 25.59
C ARG A 16 59.46 37.15 24.75
N VAL A 17 59.25 36.76 23.46
CA VAL A 17 60.17 36.97 22.28
C VAL A 17 59.35 36.93 20.95
N GLY A 18 59.60 37.88 20.03
CA GLY A 18 59.00 38.02 18.67
C GLY A 18 59.60 37.06 17.62
N THR A 19 59.28 37.07 16.31
CA THR A 19 59.04 38.16 15.33
C THR A 19 58.55 37.56 13.99
N ALA A 20 57.72 38.30 13.23
CA ALA A 20 57.77 38.53 11.75
C ALA A 20 56.38 38.64 11.08
N THR A 21 56.18 39.74 10.33
CA THR A 21 55.07 40.07 9.40
C THR A 21 55.68 40.34 8.00
N PRO A 22 54.94 40.20 6.86
CA PRO A 22 54.15 41.33 6.31
C PRO A 22 52.81 40.92 5.64
N GLU A 23 51.70 41.62 5.93
CA GLU A 23 50.94 42.54 5.04
C GLU A 23 50.46 42.03 3.66
N LEU A 24 49.13 41.88 3.48
CA LEU A 24 48.34 42.73 2.56
C LEU A 24 46.79 42.60 2.77
N THR A 25 46.15 43.77 3.01
CA THR A 25 44.80 44.22 2.59
C THR A 25 43.47 43.53 3.04
N LYS A 26 42.80 44.17 4.02
CA LYS A 26 41.36 44.61 4.20
C LYS A 26 40.22 43.93 3.38
N PRO A 27 38.94 43.86 3.85
CA PRO A 27 38.26 44.87 4.70
C PRO A 27 37.24 44.40 5.79
N ILE A 28 37.14 45.23 6.84
CA ILE A 28 35.94 45.84 7.46
C ILE A 28 34.55 45.20 7.23
N THR A 29 33.94 44.61 8.28
CA THR A 29 32.71 45.10 8.98
C THR A 29 32.24 44.09 10.05
N ARG A 30 31.92 44.58 11.26
CA ARG A 30 31.14 43.88 12.31
C ARG A 30 29.62 44.22 12.14
N PRO A 31 28.73 43.91 13.10
CA PRO A 31 27.86 42.73 13.13
C PRO A 31 26.36 43.10 13.00
N ILE A 32 25.52 42.17 12.52
CA ILE A 32 24.06 42.37 12.47
C ILE A 32 23.41 41.76 13.72
N THR A 33 22.94 42.63 14.59
CA THR A 33 21.80 42.43 15.50
C THR A 33 20.48 42.40 14.72
N ALA A 34 19.56 41.53 15.16
CA ALA A 34 18.12 41.74 15.25
C ALA A 34 17.37 42.40 14.07
N ARG A 35 16.53 41.62 13.37
CA ARG A 35 15.16 41.99 12.89
C ARG A 35 14.59 40.91 11.98
N PHE A 36 13.70 40.08 12.50
CA PHE A 36 12.79 39.25 11.69
C PHE A 36 11.33 39.52 12.11
N GLN A 37 10.89 40.75 11.83
CA GLN A 37 9.49 41.18 11.84
C GLN A 37 9.32 42.26 10.75
N ARG A 38 9.52 41.90 9.48
CA ARG A 38 9.06 42.69 8.31
C ARG A 38 9.34 41.95 6.98
N ALA A 39 8.66 40.85 6.72
CA ALA A 39 8.69 40.21 5.39
C ALA A 39 7.40 39.44 5.06
N GLN A 40 6.23 40.01 5.39
CA GLN A 40 4.93 39.49 4.94
C GLN A 40 4.02 40.62 4.42
N ARG A 41 4.62 41.59 3.72
CA ARG A 41 3.91 42.73 3.07
C ARG A 41 4.46 43.16 1.71
N GLN A 42 5.16 42.29 0.97
CA GLN A 42 5.54 42.56 -0.43
C GLN A 42 5.41 41.33 -1.33
N HIS A 43 4.20 40.79 -1.43
CA HIS A 43 3.79 40.06 -2.63
C HIS A 43 2.30 40.27 -2.95
N ASN A 44 1.88 41.54 -2.90
CA ASN A 44 0.59 42.02 -3.40
C ASN A 44 0.79 43.45 -3.93
N ALA A 45 1.42 43.59 -5.09
CA ALA A 45 1.44 44.83 -5.89
C ALA A 45 2.07 44.58 -7.27
N PHE A 46 1.35 43.88 -8.16
CA PHE A 46 1.42 43.86 -9.64
C PHE A 46 0.52 42.68 -10.05
N LYS A 47 -0.68 42.78 -10.63
CA LYS A 47 -1.31 43.82 -11.44
C LYS A 47 -2.81 43.88 -11.11
N GLY A 48 -3.32 45.09 -10.92
CA GLY A 48 -4.72 45.39 -11.17
C GLY A 48 -4.92 45.83 -12.63
N GLU A 49 -6.20 45.89 -13.01
CA GLU A 49 -6.82 46.40 -14.25
C GLU A 49 -6.91 45.43 -15.45
N GLN A 50 -8.08 45.07 -16.01
CA GLN A 50 -9.46 45.54 -15.81
C GLN A 50 -10.54 44.44 -15.98
N ARG A 51 -11.57 44.57 -15.13
CA ARG A 51 -13.04 44.42 -15.30
C ARG A 51 -13.57 43.90 -16.66
N GLY A 52 -14.58 43.03 -16.74
CA GLY A 52 -15.42 42.45 -15.68
C GLY A 52 -16.74 41.84 -16.20
N ARG A 53 -17.57 41.44 -15.22
CA ARG A 53 -19.02 41.13 -15.24
C ARG A 53 -19.51 39.96 -16.10
N GLN A 54 -19.87 38.84 -15.46
CA GLN A 54 -21.26 38.55 -15.08
C GLN A 54 -21.36 37.33 -14.11
N PRO A 55 -22.50 37.17 -13.40
CA PRO A 55 -22.59 36.43 -12.15
C PRO A 55 -23.14 35.00 -12.30
N SER A 56 -23.00 34.27 -11.19
CA SER A 56 -23.75 33.08 -10.78
C SER A 56 -25.27 33.25 -10.92
N LEU A 57 -25.95 32.14 -11.24
CA LEU A 57 -27.38 31.98 -11.01
C LEU A 57 -27.74 30.52 -10.72
N GLU A 58 -28.41 30.34 -9.60
CA GLU A 58 -29.20 29.17 -9.20
C GLU A 58 -30.45 28.99 -10.09
N ILE A 59 -30.84 27.72 -10.23
CA ILE A 59 -32.21 27.15 -10.25
C ILE A 59 -33.39 28.11 -10.46
N CYS A 60 -34.16 27.93 -11.54
CA CYS A 60 -35.62 27.72 -11.50
C CYS A 60 -36.23 27.36 -12.87
N LEU A 61 -37.27 26.53 -12.79
CA LEU A 61 -38.15 25.98 -13.83
C LEU A 61 -39.10 27.02 -14.47
N GLU A 62 -39.66 26.59 -15.62
CA GLU A 62 -40.97 26.94 -16.23
C GLU A 62 -41.09 27.97 -17.39
N ALA A 63 -41.89 27.51 -18.37
CA ALA A 63 -42.81 28.22 -19.28
C ALA A 63 -42.40 28.51 -20.75
N ILE A 64 -43.10 27.79 -21.64
CA ILE A 64 -43.34 28.01 -23.08
C ILE A 64 -44.37 29.16 -23.24
N PRO A 65 -44.28 30.05 -24.26
CA PRO A 65 -45.18 29.95 -25.44
C PRO A 65 -44.60 30.38 -26.80
N GLN A 66 -45.35 29.96 -27.83
CA GLN A 66 -45.10 30.02 -29.27
C GLN A 66 -45.21 31.41 -29.95
N ASN A 67 -44.65 31.46 -31.18
CA ASN A 67 -45.27 31.91 -32.46
C ASN A 67 -44.72 33.14 -33.23
N ILE A 68 -44.33 32.84 -34.50
CA ILE A 68 -44.67 33.51 -35.78
C ILE A 68 -43.81 34.67 -36.37
N ARG A 69 -43.35 34.39 -37.60
CA ARG A 69 -43.12 35.22 -38.82
C ARG A 69 -41.76 35.89 -39.11
N SER A 70 -41.10 35.28 -40.12
CA SER A 70 -40.71 35.84 -41.43
C SER A 70 -39.84 37.11 -41.49
N GLN A 71 -38.68 36.99 -42.14
CA GLN A 71 -38.37 37.67 -43.42
C GLN A 71 -37.00 37.22 -43.93
N THR A 72 -36.96 36.78 -45.19
CA THR A 72 -35.76 36.65 -46.02
C THR A 72 -35.32 38.02 -46.52
N PRO A 73 -34.06 38.16 -46.98
CA PRO A 73 -33.92 38.31 -48.43
C PRO A 73 -32.73 37.56 -49.04
N ASN A 74 -33.01 36.90 -50.16
CA ASN A 74 -32.05 36.53 -51.20
C ASN A 74 -31.69 37.77 -52.02
N CYS A 75 -30.42 37.96 -52.38
CA CYS A 75 -29.94 38.32 -53.73
C CYS A 75 -28.48 38.80 -53.71
N ALA A 76 -27.50 37.91 -53.85
CA ALA A 76 -26.13 38.31 -54.27
C ALA A 76 -25.17 37.15 -54.67
N VAL A 77 -25.61 36.00 -55.22
CA VAL A 77 -24.64 34.94 -55.62
C VAL A 77 -24.99 34.25 -56.94
N ARG A 78 -25.56 34.97 -57.92
CA ARG A 78 -25.91 34.38 -59.22
C ARG A 78 -25.15 34.91 -60.44
N LEU A 79 -23.99 35.53 -60.24
CA LEU A 79 -23.27 36.19 -61.35
C LEU A 79 -21.77 35.89 -61.51
N ILE A 80 -21.24 34.81 -60.91
CA ILE A 80 -19.87 34.34 -61.21
C ILE A 80 -19.83 32.80 -61.25
N GLN A 81 -20.64 32.19 -62.12
CA GLN A 81 -20.61 30.73 -62.29
C GLN A 81 -20.76 30.30 -63.75
N LEU A 82 -20.23 31.08 -64.69
CA LEU A 82 -20.31 30.75 -66.11
C LEU A 82 -19.05 31.04 -66.95
N ASP A 83 -17.84 31.10 -66.35
CA ASP A 83 -16.64 31.26 -67.20
C ASP A 83 -15.34 30.58 -66.71
N LEU A 84 -15.45 29.38 -66.13
CA LEU A 84 -14.27 28.53 -65.85
C LEU A 84 -14.49 27.05 -66.20
N CYS A 85 -15.31 26.79 -67.22
CA CYS A 85 -15.49 25.46 -67.80
C CYS A 85 -14.74 25.34 -69.13
N ARG A 86 -13.40 25.41 -69.09
CA ARG A 86 -12.55 24.82 -70.13
C ARG A 86 -11.11 24.65 -69.63
N LYS A 87 -10.73 23.38 -69.41
CA LYS A 87 -9.39 22.85 -69.11
C LYS A 87 -8.93 22.88 -67.65
N SER A 88 -9.31 21.85 -66.90
CA SER A 88 -8.48 21.10 -65.94
C SER A 88 -9.40 20.23 -65.06
N GLY A 89 -8.91 19.11 -64.54
CA GLY A 89 -9.66 18.11 -63.76
C GLY A 89 -10.16 18.58 -62.39
N LEU A 90 -10.93 19.67 -62.35
CA LEU A 90 -11.51 20.29 -61.15
C LEU A 90 -12.94 19.82 -60.84
N ALA A 91 -13.52 18.94 -61.66
CA ALA A 91 -14.87 18.42 -61.47
C ALA A 91 -15.04 17.64 -60.14
N TRP A 92 -13.95 17.06 -59.61
CA TRP A 92 -13.97 16.37 -58.32
C TRP A 92 -13.95 17.36 -57.14
N ILE A 93 -13.12 18.41 -57.21
CA ILE A 93 -13.01 19.45 -56.16
C ILE A 93 -14.32 20.22 -56.01
N ILE A 94 -15.01 20.53 -57.12
CA ILE A 94 -16.31 21.22 -57.08
C ILE A 94 -17.40 20.32 -56.45
N ARG A 95 -17.36 18.99 -56.67
CA ARG A 95 -18.28 18.04 -56.03
C ARG A 95 -18.02 17.89 -54.53
N VAL A 96 -16.75 17.91 -54.11
CA VAL A 96 -16.36 17.87 -52.69
C VAL A 96 -16.75 19.18 -51.98
N LEU A 97 -16.53 20.34 -52.59
CA LEU A 97 -16.92 21.64 -52.03
C LEU A 97 -18.44 21.85 -51.97
N ALA A 98 -19.19 21.35 -52.98
CA ALA A 98 -20.65 21.35 -52.95
C ALA A 98 -21.21 20.44 -51.84
N PHE A 99 -20.55 19.32 -51.55
CA PHE A 99 -20.92 18.42 -50.46
C PHE A 99 -20.59 18.99 -49.07
N ILE A 100 -19.44 19.66 -48.90
CA ILE A 100 -19.08 20.38 -47.66
C ILE A 100 -20.11 21.48 -47.35
N SER A 101 -20.63 22.17 -48.38
CA SER A 101 -21.69 23.17 -48.20
C SER A 101 -23.05 22.56 -47.88
N TRP A 102 -23.35 21.35 -48.36
CA TRP A 102 -24.62 20.65 -48.13
C TRP A 102 -24.69 19.92 -46.78
N SER A 103 -23.58 19.33 -46.33
CA SER A 103 -23.49 18.62 -45.04
C SER A 103 -23.60 19.56 -43.83
N ARG A 104 -23.33 20.86 -44.03
CA ARG A 104 -23.40 21.89 -42.98
C ARG A 104 -24.83 22.27 -42.58
N GLU A 105 -25.84 21.81 -43.34
CA GLU A 105 -27.23 22.28 -43.22
C GLU A 105 -28.24 21.18 -42.87
N GLY A 106 -27.79 19.94 -42.63
CA GLY A 106 -28.69 18.88 -42.17
C GLY A 106 -27.97 17.66 -41.61
N SER A 107 -28.05 17.46 -40.28
CA SER A 107 -28.71 16.29 -39.68
C SER A 107 -28.32 16.11 -38.22
N TYR A 108 -29.34 16.01 -37.35
CA TYR A 108 -29.27 15.51 -35.99
C TYR A 108 -29.54 13.99 -35.98
N ARG A 109 -28.81 13.26 -35.12
CA ARG A 109 -29.02 11.86 -34.66
C ARG A 109 -28.88 10.71 -35.68
N LYS A 110 -27.77 9.99 -35.58
CA LYS A 110 -27.67 8.58 -35.11
C LYS A 110 -26.19 8.17 -35.11
N GLN A 111 -25.71 7.68 -33.98
CA GLN A 111 -24.30 7.33 -33.74
C GLN A 111 -24.10 5.81 -33.71
N GLY A 112 -22.96 5.36 -34.24
CA GLY A 112 -22.26 4.15 -33.77
C GLY A 112 -22.05 3.02 -34.77
N SER A 113 -21.07 3.14 -35.66
CA SER A 113 -19.95 2.19 -35.87
C SER A 113 -19.27 2.46 -37.22
N GLY A 114 -18.07 3.05 -37.22
CA GLY A 114 -17.20 2.86 -38.38
C GLY A 114 -15.87 3.55 -38.32
N ASP A 115 -15.27 3.59 -37.13
CA ASP A 115 -13.85 3.87 -37.00
C ASP A 115 -13.00 2.74 -37.62
N LEU A 116 -13.48 1.48 -37.61
CA LEU A 116 -12.80 0.30 -38.19
C LEU A 116 -12.59 0.37 -39.72
N ILE A 117 -13.52 1.01 -40.43
CA ILE A 117 -13.47 1.16 -41.89
C ILE A 117 -12.60 2.37 -42.27
N LYS A 118 -12.47 3.36 -41.37
CA LYS A 118 -11.81 4.63 -41.66
C LYS A 118 -10.30 4.48 -41.86
N ASP A 119 -9.61 3.87 -40.91
CA ASP A 119 -8.14 3.86 -40.91
C ASP A 119 -7.60 2.94 -42.01
N ASN A 120 -8.21 1.77 -42.21
CA ASN A 120 -7.85 0.84 -43.29
C ASN A 120 -8.08 1.42 -44.69
N MET A 121 -9.10 2.27 -44.86
CA MET A 121 -9.38 2.90 -46.15
C MET A 121 -8.55 4.16 -46.38
N LEU A 122 -8.02 4.79 -45.33
CA LEU A 122 -7.04 5.88 -45.48
C LEU A 122 -5.70 5.39 -45.99
N ASP A 123 -5.18 4.32 -45.39
CA ASP A 123 -3.93 3.69 -45.84
C ASP A 123 -4.08 3.15 -47.27
N ALA A 124 -5.25 2.58 -47.60
CA ALA A 124 -5.54 2.15 -48.96
C ALA A 124 -5.64 3.33 -49.95
N ALA A 125 -6.21 4.47 -49.53
CA ALA A 125 -6.30 5.68 -50.35
C ALA A 125 -4.93 6.34 -50.55
N GLU A 126 -4.10 6.44 -49.52
CA GLU A 126 -2.74 6.97 -49.61
C GLU A 126 -1.87 6.13 -50.54
N ASN A 127 -1.92 4.80 -50.38
CA ASN A 127 -1.22 3.88 -51.29
C ASN A 127 -1.76 3.93 -52.72
N ALA A 128 -3.06 4.14 -52.92
CA ALA A 128 -3.64 4.34 -54.24
C ALA A 128 -3.17 5.65 -54.89
N ILE A 129 -3.12 6.75 -54.14
CA ILE A 129 -2.66 8.07 -54.62
C ILE A 129 -1.16 8.02 -54.95
N LEU A 130 -0.33 7.39 -54.11
CA LEU A 130 1.09 7.18 -54.38
C LEU A 130 1.33 6.28 -55.61
N ALA A 131 0.46 5.28 -55.83
CA ALA A 131 0.53 4.39 -57.00
C ALA A 131 0.09 5.03 -58.33
N PHE A 132 -0.46 6.25 -58.31
CA PHE A 132 -0.83 7.04 -59.50
C PHE A 132 0.27 7.96 -60.04
N GLY A 133 1.47 7.96 -59.44
CA GLY A 133 2.67 8.57 -60.02
C GLY A 133 2.72 10.09 -59.91
N GLY A 134 3.51 10.59 -58.93
CA GLY A 134 4.12 11.92 -58.98
C GLY A 134 3.51 13.03 -58.11
N TYR A 135 2.35 12.83 -57.47
CA TYR A 135 1.68 13.87 -56.67
C TYR A 135 1.73 13.61 -55.16
N THR A 136 2.94 13.57 -54.57
CA THR A 136 3.11 13.48 -53.10
C THR A 136 2.48 14.68 -52.37
N LYS A 137 2.42 15.85 -53.01
CA LYS A 137 1.78 17.04 -52.46
C LYS A 137 0.25 16.90 -52.33
N GLY A 138 -0.40 16.24 -53.29
CA GLY A 138 -1.85 16.03 -53.28
C GLY A 138 -2.30 15.00 -52.24
N ALA A 139 -1.49 13.96 -51.99
CA ALA A 139 -1.74 12.99 -50.92
C ALA A 139 -1.67 13.66 -49.54
N ALA A 140 -0.62 14.45 -49.29
CA ALA A 140 -0.45 15.16 -48.03
C ALA A 140 -1.59 16.17 -47.77
N GLU A 141 -2.00 16.95 -48.78
CA GLU A 141 -3.14 17.87 -48.66
C GLU A 141 -4.46 17.13 -48.42
N PHE A 142 -4.69 15.99 -49.09
CA PHE A 142 -5.88 15.17 -48.86
C PHE A 142 -5.94 14.62 -47.43
N ILE A 143 -4.84 14.07 -46.93
CA ILE A 143 -4.75 13.55 -45.55
C ILE A 143 -4.97 14.68 -44.55
N GLN A 144 -4.40 15.86 -44.81
CA GLN A 144 -4.60 17.03 -43.96
C GLN A 144 -6.07 17.46 -43.92
N ILE A 145 -6.75 17.51 -45.08
CA ILE A 145 -8.18 17.82 -45.17
C ILE A 145 -9.01 16.72 -44.50
N TYR A 146 -8.69 15.45 -44.76
CA TYR A 146 -9.39 14.33 -44.17
C TYR A 146 -9.33 14.36 -42.63
N ASN A 147 -8.14 14.61 -42.07
CA ASN A 147 -7.93 14.71 -40.63
C ASN A 147 -8.63 15.92 -40.00
N THR A 148 -8.96 16.96 -40.79
CA THR A 148 -9.77 18.09 -40.32
C THR A 148 -11.28 17.83 -40.34
N LEU A 149 -11.74 16.75 -40.98
CA LEU A 149 -13.15 16.40 -41.01
C LEU A 149 -13.60 15.77 -39.68
N PRO A 150 -14.84 16.03 -39.22
CA PRO A 150 -15.44 15.29 -38.12
C PRO A 150 -15.46 13.77 -38.41
N PRO A 151 -15.40 12.91 -37.37
CA PRO A 151 -15.36 11.46 -37.55
C PRO A 151 -16.52 10.93 -38.41
N GLU A 152 -17.73 11.49 -38.28
CA GLU A 152 -18.86 11.05 -39.10
C GLU A 152 -18.68 11.39 -40.59
N ALA A 153 -18.08 12.54 -40.90
CA ALA A 153 -17.82 12.97 -42.26
C ALA A 153 -16.65 12.20 -42.90
N GLN A 154 -15.63 11.87 -42.10
CA GLN A 154 -14.57 10.94 -42.47
C GLN A 154 -15.14 9.57 -42.88
N GLN A 155 -16.05 9.01 -42.06
CA GLN A 155 -16.72 7.75 -42.35
C GLN A 155 -17.51 7.83 -43.65
N ALA A 156 -18.33 8.87 -43.78
CA ALA A 156 -19.19 9.03 -44.94
C ALA A 156 -18.38 9.24 -46.22
N LEU A 157 -17.26 9.98 -46.16
CA LEU A 157 -16.33 10.13 -47.28
C LEU A 157 -15.78 8.77 -47.70
N ILE A 158 -15.42 7.95 -46.72
CA ILE A 158 -14.84 6.65 -46.95
C ILE A 158 -15.86 5.67 -47.54
N GLU A 159 -16.98 5.48 -46.86
CA GLU A 159 -18.01 4.52 -47.26
C GLU A 159 -18.70 4.92 -48.57
N LYS A 160 -18.99 6.21 -48.78
CA LYS A 160 -19.79 6.64 -49.94
C LYS A 160 -18.95 7.00 -51.16
N HIS A 161 -17.70 7.41 -50.96
CA HIS A 161 -16.89 7.94 -52.06
C HIS A 161 -15.60 7.16 -52.28
N LEU A 162 -14.85 6.81 -51.23
CA LEU A 162 -13.62 6.05 -51.39
C LEU A 162 -13.87 4.56 -51.64
N ALA A 163 -14.91 3.95 -51.07
CA ALA A 163 -15.23 2.54 -51.30
C ALA A 163 -15.47 2.25 -52.78
N GLY A 164 -16.33 3.05 -53.42
CA GLY A 164 -16.57 2.94 -54.86
C GLY A 164 -15.34 3.27 -55.72
N LEU A 165 -14.43 4.12 -55.25
CA LEU A 165 -13.17 4.40 -55.95
C LEU A 165 -12.16 3.26 -55.79
N ILE A 166 -12.10 2.62 -54.62
CA ILE A 166 -11.27 1.45 -54.36
C ILE A 166 -11.71 0.26 -55.22
N ASP A 167 -13.03 0.11 -55.46
CA ASP A 167 -13.56 -0.88 -56.40
C ASP A 167 -13.18 -0.61 -57.87
N LEU A 168 -12.91 0.65 -58.22
CA LEU A 168 -12.43 1.05 -59.55
C LEU A 168 -10.90 0.92 -59.69
N VAL A 169 -10.15 0.79 -58.60
CA VAL A 169 -8.71 0.51 -58.65
C VAL A 169 -8.51 -0.93 -59.18
N PRO A 170 -7.65 -1.15 -60.18
CA PRO A 170 -7.39 -2.48 -60.72
C PRO A 170 -7.13 -3.48 -59.60
N LYS A 171 -7.85 -4.62 -59.62
CA LYS A 171 -7.81 -5.66 -58.57
C LYS A 171 -6.39 -6.10 -58.20
N ASN A 172 -5.42 -5.95 -59.10
CA ASN A 172 -4.02 -6.29 -58.87
C ASN A 172 -3.29 -5.31 -57.93
N LYS A 173 -3.73 -4.04 -57.86
CA LYS A 173 -3.20 -3.02 -56.94
C LYS A 173 -4.01 -2.95 -55.64
N SER A 174 -5.34 -3.02 -55.70
CA SER A 174 -6.20 -3.02 -54.49
C SER A 174 -6.01 -4.27 -53.63
N LYS A 175 -5.73 -5.43 -54.24
CA LYS A 175 -5.38 -6.66 -53.50
C LYS A 175 -4.13 -6.50 -52.64
N LYS A 176 -3.12 -5.70 -53.00
CA LYS A 176 -1.89 -5.61 -52.20
C LYS A 176 -2.09 -4.87 -50.86
N GLY A 177 -2.97 -3.87 -50.82
CA GLY A 177 -3.33 -3.17 -49.57
C GLY A 177 -4.39 -3.93 -48.77
N ILE A 178 -5.45 -4.40 -49.43
CA ILE A 178 -6.62 -5.01 -48.75
C ILE A 178 -6.34 -6.47 -48.34
N ALA A 179 -5.46 -7.21 -49.03
CA ALA A 179 -5.17 -8.59 -48.65
C ALA A 179 -4.51 -8.73 -47.28
N ARG A 180 -3.86 -7.67 -46.75
CA ARG A 180 -3.24 -7.70 -45.42
C ARG A 180 -4.26 -7.85 -44.28
N HIS A 181 -5.52 -7.47 -44.51
CA HIS A 181 -6.55 -7.42 -43.46
C HIS A 181 -7.70 -8.42 -43.65
N LYS A 182 -7.61 -9.34 -44.61
CA LYS A 182 -8.73 -10.26 -44.91
C LYS A 182 -9.11 -11.20 -43.77
N ASN A 183 -8.18 -11.47 -42.86
CA ASN A 183 -8.37 -12.43 -41.77
C ASN A 183 -8.35 -11.75 -40.39
N VAL A 184 -8.48 -10.42 -40.33
CA VAL A 184 -8.47 -9.70 -39.04
C VAL A 184 -9.75 -10.06 -38.28
N PRO A 185 -9.65 -10.62 -37.06
CA PRO A 185 -10.82 -10.86 -36.23
C PRO A 185 -11.59 -9.55 -35.99
N THR A 186 -12.92 -9.60 -36.10
CA THR A 186 -13.75 -8.41 -35.82
C THR A 186 -14.01 -8.31 -34.31
N LEU A 187 -13.48 -7.27 -33.68
CA LEU A 187 -13.73 -7.00 -32.26
C LEU A 187 -15.03 -6.19 -32.09
N ASP A 188 -16.17 -6.85 -31.94
CA ASP A 188 -17.44 -6.18 -31.61
C ASP A 188 -17.67 -6.15 -30.10
N LEU A 189 -17.10 -5.13 -29.45
CA LEU A 189 -17.24 -4.89 -28.00
C LEU A 189 -18.71 -4.77 -27.58
N ARG A 190 -19.57 -4.20 -28.43
CA ARG A 190 -20.98 -3.97 -28.07
C ARG A 190 -21.75 -5.27 -28.04
N THR A 191 -21.59 -6.09 -29.08
CA THR A 191 -22.23 -7.41 -29.15
C THR A 191 -21.71 -8.31 -28.03
N LYS A 192 -20.39 -8.30 -27.79
CA LYS A 192 -19.80 -9.09 -26.71
C LYS A 192 -20.28 -8.65 -25.32
N ARG A 193 -20.34 -7.34 -25.06
CA ARG A 193 -20.90 -6.77 -23.82
C ARG A 193 -22.35 -7.19 -23.61
N LYS A 194 -23.18 -7.18 -24.66
CA LYS A 194 -24.58 -7.63 -24.56
C LYS A 194 -24.67 -9.12 -24.19
N GLN A 195 -23.85 -9.96 -24.82
CA GLN A 195 -23.81 -11.40 -24.54
C GLN A 195 -23.37 -11.66 -23.09
N VAL A 196 -22.24 -11.08 -22.67
CA VAL A 196 -21.67 -11.26 -21.34
C VAL A 196 -22.59 -10.74 -20.24
N ASN A 197 -23.21 -9.57 -20.43
CA ASN A 197 -24.17 -9.04 -19.47
C ASN A 197 -25.41 -9.93 -19.35
N ALA A 198 -25.87 -10.53 -20.45
CA ALA A 198 -26.99 -11.49 -20.39
C ALA A 198 -26.63 -12.72 -19.56
N LEU A 199 -25.40 -13.25 -19.70
CA LEU A 199 -24.90 -14.37 -18.87
C LEU A 199 -24.76 -13.98 -17.40
N MET A 200 -24.24 -12.79 -17.10
CA MET A 200 -24.18 -12.26 -15.73
C MET A 200 -25.56 -12.07 -15.11
N ASP A 201 -26.54 -11.58 -15.88
CA ASP A 201 -27.93 -11.45 -15.44
C ASP A 201 -28.60 -12.81 -15.19
N GLU A 202 -28.24 -13.84 -15.97
CA GLU A 202 -28.68 -15.22 -15.74
C GLU A 202 -28.04 -15.81 -14.49
N LEU A 203 -26.73 -15.62 -14.30
CA LEU A 203 -26.00 -16.05 -13.11
C LEU A 203 -26.61 -15.44 -11.82
N ASN A 204 -26.92 -14.15 -11.86
CA ASN A 204 -27.57 -13.44 -10.76
C ASN A 204 -29.01 -13.91 -10.51
N ARG A 205 -29.75 -14.27 -11.56
CA ARG A 205 -31.10 -14.86 -11.43
C ARG A 205 -31.04 -16.28 -10.88
N ASP A 206 -30.05 -17.07 -11.28
CA ASP A 206 -29.84 -18.43 -10.78
C ASP A 206 -29.44 -18.41 -9.31
N ALA A 207 -28.52 -17.53 -8.88
CA ALA A 207 -28.15 -17.36 -7.47
C ALA A 207 -29.36 -17.07 -6.57
N LYS A 208 -30.32 -16.25 -7.04
CA LYS A 208 -31.59 -15.99 -6.34
C LYS A 208 -32.53 -17.18 -6.36
N SER A 209 -32.53 -17.95 -7.45
CA SER A 209 -33.43 -19.09 -7.65
C SER A 209 -32.97 -20.35 -6.92
N ALA A 210 -31.65 -20.54 -6.74
CA ALA A 210 -31.05 -21.66 -6.03
C ALA A 210 -31.50 -21.75 -4.57
N PHE A 211 -31.92 -20.63 -3.99
CA PHE A 211 -32.53 -20.62 -2.65
C PHE A 211 -33.92 -21.29 -2.61
N ILE A 212 -34.64 -21.27 -3.74
CA ILE A 212 -36.02 -21.79 -3.85
C ILE A 212 -36.05 -23.15 -4.56
N LYS A 213 -35.13 -23.40 -5.50
CA LYS A 213 -35.06 -24.60 -6.33
C LYS A 213 -33.82 -25.41 -6.00
N GLU A 214 -33.98 -26.72 -5.86
CA GLU A 214 -32.91 -27.67 -5.52
C GLU A 214 -31.80 -27.85 -6.59
N ARG A 215 -31.93 -27.26 -7.78
CA ARG A 215 -30.91 -27.34 -8.84
C ARG A 215 -30.51 -25.95 -9.31
N SER A 216 -29.23 -25.63 -9.18
CA SER A 216 -28.59 -24.41 -9.68
C SER A 216 -27.81 -24.74 -10.94
N ASN A 217 -27.93 -23.90 -11.97
CA ASN A 217 -27.15 -24.01 -13.22
C ASN A 217 -25.89 -23.13 -13.17
N ARG A 218 -25.44 -22.75 -11.97
CA ARG A 218 -24.35 -21.80 -11.76
C ARG A 218 -23.06 -22.20 -12.48
N ASP A 219 -22.63 -23.45 -12.35
CA ASP A 219 -21.35 -23.90 -12.91
C ASP A 219 -21.34 -23.89 -14.44
N GLU A 220 -22.47 -24.24 -15.08
CA GLU A 220 -22.63 -24.16 -16.54
C GLU A 220 -22.57 -22.71 -17.03
N LEU A 221 -23.27 -21.80 -16.36
CA LEU A 221 -23.27 -20.37 -16.69
C LEU A 221 -21.88 -19.74 -16.49
N LEU A 222 -21.17 -20.13 -15.42
CA LEU A 222 -19.80 -19.70 -15.17
C LEU A 222 -18.84 -20.19 -16.26
N PHE A 223 -18.96 -21.46 -16.64
CA PHE A 223 -18.11 -22.04 -17.69
C PHE A 223 -18.38 -21.38 -19.05
N GLU A 224 -19.65 -21.18 -19.43
CA GLU A 224 -20.01 -20.50 -20.68
C GLU A 224 -19.50 -19.05 -20.69
N LEU A 225 -19.62 -18.32 -19.57
CA LEU A 225 -19.11 -16.97 -19.43
C LEU A 225 -17.59 -16.93 -19.63
N ILE A 226 -16.86 -17.82 -18.96
CA ILE A 226 -15.41 -17.88 -19.05
C ILE A 226 -14.96 -18.28 -20.45
N ASP A 227 -15.49 -19.36 -21.03
CA ASP A 227 -15.18 -19.80 -22.39
C ASP A 227 -15.43 -18.69 -23.43
N SER A 228 -16.54 -17.97 -23.26
CA SER A 228 -16.86 -16.81 -24.10
C SER A 228 -15.78 -15.71 -23.98
N LEU A 229 -15.27 -15.42 -22.78
CA LEU A 229 -14.23 -14.40 -22.60
C LEU A 229 -12.85 -14.89 -23.05
N THR A 230 -12.45 -16.10 -22.67
CA THR A 230 -11.11 -16.68 -22.97
C THR A 230 -10.91 -16.88 -24.47
N SER A 231 -11.91 -17.38 -25.20
CA SER A 231 -11.86 -17.48 -26.66
C SER A 231 -11.70 -16.12 -27.34
N TRP A 232 -12.25 -15.06 -26.74
CA TRP A 232 -12.18 -13.70 -27.27
C TRP A 232 -10.83 -13.04 -27.03
N LEU A 233 -10.11 -13.42 -25.97
CA LEU A 233 -8.76 -12.92 -25.68
C LEU A 233 -7.77 -13.21 -26.82
N ASN A 234 -7.84 -14.39 -27.44
CA ASN A 234 -7.02 -14.72 -28.60
C ASN A 234 -7.31 -13.79 -29.80
N ALA A 235 -8.58 -13.46 -30.04
CA ALA A 235 -8.97 -12.53 -31.09
C ALA A 235 -8.46 -11.11 -30.82
N ILE A 236 -8.54 -10.64 -29.57
CA ILE A 236 -8.02 -9.33 -29.15
C ILE A 236 -6.50 -9.28 -29.36
N TRP A 237 -5.78 -10.31 -28.91
CA TRP A 237 -4.33 -10.41 -29.07
C TRP A 237 -3.93 -10.42 -30.55
N SER A 238 -4.56 -11.24 -31.40
CA SER A 238 -4.22 -11.32 -32.83
C SER A 238 -4.44 -9.99 -33.55
N VAL A 239 -5.52 -9.26 -33.24
CA VAL A 239 -5.80 -7.93 -33.80
C VAL A 239 -4.69 -6.93 -33.46
N ALA A 240 -4.28 -6.88 -32.19
CA ALA A 240 -3.25 -5.96 -31.74
C ALA A 240 -1.85 -6.39 -32.19
N TYR A 241 -1.42 -7.60 -31.88
CA TYR A 241 -0.03 -8.06 -32.05
C TYR A 241 0.29 -8.49 -33.49
N GLU A 242 -0.55 -9.34 -34.10
CA GLU A 242 -0.25 -9.90 -35.42
C GLU A 242 -0.65 -8.96 -36.55
N HIS A 243 -1.83 -8.36 -36.44
CA HIS A 243 -2.38 -7.48 -37.45
C HIS A 243 -1.99 -6.02 -37.26
N ASN A 244 -1.52 -5.63 -36.07
CA ASN A 244 -1.03 -4.27 -35.76
C ASN A 244 -2.06 -3.18 -36.08
N VAL A 245 -3.34 -3.41 -35.73
CA VAL A 245 -4.46 -2.48 -35.98
C VAL A 245 -5.36 -2.34 -34.77
N ASN A 246 -6.07 -1.21 -34.67
CA ASN A 246 -7.10 -0.95 -33.65
C ASN A 246 -6.63 -1.08 -32.19
N PHE A 247 -5.40 -0.70 -31.88
CA PHE A 247 -4.80 -0.84 -30.54
C PHE A 247 -5.69 -0.29 -29.41
N VAL A 248 -6.28 0.88 -29.62
CA VAL A 248 -7.14 1.55 -28.61
C VAL A 248 -8.44 0.78 -28.38
N HIS A 249 -9.01 0.20 -29.44
CA HIS A 249 -10.22 -0.60 -29.33
C HIS A 249 -9.92 -1.97 -28.69
N ALA A 250 -8.79 -2.60 -29.02
CA ALA A 250 -8.32 -3.81 -28.36
C ALA A 250 -8.12 -3.58 -26.85
N HIS A 251 -7.52 -2.46 -26.46
CA HIS A 251 -7.40 -2.07 -25.05
C HIS A 251 -8.77 -1.87 -24.38
N SER A 252 -9.72 -1.21 -25.04
CA SER A 252 -11.09 -1.06 -24.52
C SER A 252 -11.78 -2.42 -24.31
N CYS A 253 -11.50 -3.40 -25.16
CA CYS A 253 -11.97 -4.78 -24.98
C CYS A 253 -11.31 -5.44 -23.77
N LEU A 254 -9.99 -5.29 -23.55
CA LEU A 254 -9.30 -5.85 -22.39
C LEU A 254 -9.80 -5.24 -21.08
N LEU A 255 -10.02 -3.93 -21.03
CA LEU A 255 -10.63 -3.26 -19.86
C LEU A 255 -12.02 -3.83 -19.55
N PHE A 256 -12.84 -4.08 -20.58
CA PHE A 256 -14.14 -4.72 -20.39
C PHE A 256 -14.01 -6.15 -19.85
N VAL A 257 -13.06 -6.94 -20.35
CA VAL A 257 -12.81 -8.28 -19.80
C VAL A 257 -12.38 -8.21 -18.34
N ALA A 258 -11.47 -7.29 -17.98
CA ALA A 258 -11.03 -7.05 -16.60
C ALA A 258 -12.21 -6.71 -15.68
N ASP A 259 -13.06 -5.75 -16.08
CA ASP A 259 -14.26 -5.35 -15.34
C ASP A 259 -15.21 -6.52 -15.08
N VAL A 260 -15.44 -7.38 -16.08
CA VAL A 260 -16.30 -8.56 -15.93
C VAL A 260 -15.73 -9.57 -14.94
N PHE A 261 -14.42 -9.83 -14.97
CA PHE A 261 -13.78 -10.75 -14.02
C PHE A 261 -13.77 -10.19 -12.58
N THR A 262 -13.58 -8.88 -12.41
CA THR A 262 -13.73 -8.22 -11.11
C THR A 262 -15.15 -8.37 -10.57
N GLN A 263 -16.17 -8.10 -11.40
CA GLN A 263 -17.57 -8.30 -11.02
C GLN A 263 -17.87 -9.76 -10.67
N LEU A 264 -17.29 -10.73 -11.39
CA LEU A 264 -17.46 -12.15 -11.12
C LEU A 264 -16.87 -12.55 -9.76
N PHE A 265 -15.69 -12.03 -9.43
CA PHE A 265 -15.02 -12.23 -8.15
C PHE A 265 -15.84 -11.64 -6.98
N GLU A 266 -16.32 -10.40 -7.12
CA GLU A 266 -17.15 -9.73 -6.10
C GLU A 266 -18.52 -10.43 -5.92
N SER A 267 -19.12 -10.88 -7.02
CA SER A 267 -20.44 -11.55 -7.01
C SER A 267 -20.39 -12.97 -6.45
N ALA A 268 -19.20 -13.57 -6.32
CA ALA A 268 -19.04 -14.96 -5.90
C ALA A 268 -19.60 -15.29 -4.50
N GLY A 269 -19.83 -14.28 -3.65
CA GLY A 269 -20.40 -14.45 -2.31
C GLY A 269 -21.93 -14.65 -2.26
N HIS A 270 -22.66 -14.36 -3.34
CA HIS A 270 -24.13 -14.42 -3.32
C HIS A 270 -24.62 -15.82 -3.71
N GLY A 271 -25.03 -16.63 -2.73
CA GLY A 271 -25.74 -17.89 -2.95
C GLY A 271 -24.89 -19.17 -3.02
N GLY A 272 -23.63 -19.16 -2.56
CA GLY A 272 -22.78 -20.35 -2.49
C GLY A 272 -21.42 -20.11 -1.82
N CYS A 273 -20.60 -21.16 -1.69
CA CYS A 273 -19.19 -21.05 -1.26
C CYS A 273 -18.42 -20.28 -2.33
N LYS A 274 -17.67 -19.23 -1.97
CA LYS A 274 -16.74 -18.54 -2.89
C LYS A 274 -15.72 -19.50 -3.54
N CYS A 275 -15.48 -20.62 -2.86
CA CYS A 275 -14.55 -21.70 -3.16
C CYS A 275 -14.70 -22.26 -4.58
N SER A 276 -15.92 -22.41 -5.10
CA SER A 276 -16.13 -22.95 -6.46
C SER A 276 -15.66 -21.98 -7.55
N VAL A 277 -15.84 -20.67 -7.33
CA VAL A 277 -15.38 -19.64 -8.26
C VAL A 277 -13.87 -19.44 -8.13
N MET A 278 -13.35 -19.40 -6.90
CA MET A 278 -11.92 -19.20 -6.63
C MET A 278 -11.03 -20.33 -7.18
N ASN A 279 -11.58 -21.55 -7.29
CA ASN A 279 -10.87 -22.74 -7.76
C ASN A 279 -11.23 -23.12 -9.20
N LEU A 280 -11.93 -22.27 -9.93
CA LEU A 280 -12.36 -22.56 -11.30
C LEU A 280 -11.14 -22.54 -12.24
N PRO A 281 -10.78 -23.66 -12.88
CA PRO A 281 -9.66 -23.68 -13.82
C PRO A 281 -10.00 -22.86 -15.07
N ILE A 282 -9.12 -21.92 -15.41
CA ILE A 282 -9.24 -21.06 -16.58
C ILE A 282 -8.01 -21.30 -17.46
N SER A 283 -8.24 -21.86 -18.64
CA SER A 283 -7.20 -22.08 -19.65
C SER A 283 -7.38 -21.10 -20.81
N VAL A 284 -6.28 -20.47 -21.24
CA VAL A 284 -6.24 -19.58 -22.40
C VAL A 284 -5.10 -19.99 -23.30
N THR A 285 -5.46 -20.47 -24.50
CA THR A 285 -4.51 -20.80 -25.56
C THR A 285 -4.46 -19.66 -26.57
N ILE A 286 -3.31 -18.98 -26.65
CA ILE A 286 -3.05 -17.95 -27.66
C ILE A 286 -2.42 -18.61 -28.88
N LYS A 287 -3.05 -18.46 -30.04
CA LYS A 287 -2.62 -19.06 -31.31
C LYS A 287 -2.33 -17.97 -32.32
N ASN A 288 -1.27 -18.15 -33.10
CA ASN A 288 -0.96 -17.26 -34.20
C ASN A 288 -1.95 -17.45 -35.38
N LYS A 289 -1.85 -16.58 -36.38
CA LYS A 289 -2.64 -16.64 -37.62
C LYS A 289 -2.48 -17.93 -38.44
N HIS A 290 -1.45 -18.73 -38.14
CA HIS A 290 -1.20 -20.04 -38.74
C HIS A 290 -1.79 -21.19 -37.90
N GLY A 291 -2.40 -20.89 -36.75
CA GLY A 291 -2.96 -21.87 -35.82
C GLY A 291 -1.95 -22.45 -34.83
N LYS A 292 -0.65 -22.10 -34.92
CA LYS A 292 0.38 -22.56 -33.99
C LYS A 292 0.19 -21.87 -32.63
N THR A 293 0.18 -22.67 -31.57
CA THR A 293 0.14 -22.16 -30.19
C THR A 293 1.42 -21.36 -29.89
N ILE A 294 1.22 -20.12 -29.44
CA ILE A 294 2.31 -19.22 -29.02
C ILE A 294 2.49 -19.29 -27.51
N LYS A 295 1.38 -19.32 -26.77
CA LYS A 295 1.41 -19.51 -25.32
C LYS A 295 0.14 -20.18 -24.86
N ASN A 296 0.30 -21.18 -24.00
CA ASN A 296 -0.77 -21.73 -23.19
C ASN A 296 -0.62 -21.16 -21.77
N MET A 297 -1.74 -20.73 -21.18
CA MET A 297 -1.76 -20.17 -19.82
C MET A 297 -2.90 -20.81 -19.06
N HIS A 298 -2.56 -21.39 -17.91
CA HIS A 298 -3.52 -21.94 -16.97
C HIS A 298 -3.49 -21.10 -15.71
N VAL A 299 -4.66 -20.66 -15.25
CA VAL A 299 -4.82 -19.95 -13.99
C VAL A 299 -6.02 -20.50 -13.25
N THR A 300 -5.93 -20.53 -11.93
CA THR A 300 -7.02 -20.98 -11.07
C THR A 300 -7.76 -19.77 -10.51
N GLY A 301 -9.03 -19.64 -10.89
CA GLY A 301 -9.96 -18.62 -10.42
C GLY A 301 -9.88 -17.26 -11.15
N PRO A 302 -10.99 -16.50 -11.21
CA PRO A 302 -11.07 -15.16 -11.81
C PRO A 302 -10.03 -14.15 -11.31
N GLN A 303 -9.65 -14.23 -10.04
CA GLN A 303 -8.70 -13.31 -9.39
C GLN A 303 -7.30 -13.34 -10.01
N ASN A 304 -6.96 -14.42 -10.71
CA ASN A 304 -5.64 -14.62 -11.34
C ASN A 304 -5.66 -14.37 -12.86
N VAL A 305 -6.81 -14.01 -13.44
CA VAL A 305 -6.93 -13.72 -14.88
C VAL A 305 -6.20 -12.43 -15.27
N ASP A 306 -5.96 -11.55 -14.31
CA ASP A 306 -5.14 -10.36 -14.50
C ASP A 306 -3.75 -10.70 -15.09
N ARG A 307 -3.16 -11.86 -14.73
CA ARG A 307 -1.91 -12.38 -15.31
C ARG A 307 -2.01 -12.50 -16.84
N ILE A 308 -3.10 -13.08 -17.33
CA ILE A 308 -3.34 -13.31 -18.76
C ILE A 308 -3.57 -11.97 -19.47
N LEU A 309 -4.38 -11.09 -18.87
CA LEU A 309 -4.66 -9.76 -19.44
C LEU A 309 -3.40 -8.91 -19.55
N LEU A 310 -2.57 -8.89 -18.50
CA LEU A 310 -1.30 -8.17 -18.48
C LEU A 310 -0.30 -8.73 -19.50
N TRP A 311 -0.28 -10.04 -19.72
CA TRP A 311 0.51 -10.65 -20.79
C TRP A 311 0.09 -10.11 -22.18
N ILE A 312 -1.22 -10.06 -22.45
CA ILE A 312 -1.76 -9.54 -23.72
C ILE A 312 -1.52 -8.03 -23.85
N TRP A 313 -1.72 -7.24 -22.79
CA TRP A 313 -1.42 -5.80 -22.81
C TRP A 313 0.05 -5.52 -23.08
N ARG A 314 0.97 -6.32 -22.52
CA ARG A 314 2.41 -6.19 -22.79
C ARG A 314 2.70 -6.33 -24.28
N ASP A 315 2.18 -7.37 -24.91
CA ASP A 315 2.33 -7.61 -26.35
C ASP A 315 1.67 -6.51 -27.20
N LEU A 316 0.50 -6.04 -26.77
CA LEU A 316 -0.19 -4.90 -27.38
C LEU A 316 0.70 -3.65 -27.37
N PHE A 317 1.28 -3.28 -26.22
CA PHE A 317 2.13 -2.09 -26.10
C PHE A 317 3.43 -2.22 -26.90
N VAL A 318 4.05 -3.40 -26.95
CA VAL A 318 5.26 -3.64 -27.76
C VAL A 318 4.96 -3.49 -29.24
N SER A 319 3.87 -4.08 -29.71
CA SER A 319 3.42 -3.94 -31.09
C SER A 319 3.03 -2.48 -31.42
N MET A 320 2.29 -1.82 -30.54
CA MET A 320 1.88 -0.42 -30.68
C MET A 320 3.08 0.53 -30.72
N SER A 321 4.12 0.27 -29.92
CA SER A 321 5.36 1.05 -29.94
C SER A 321 6.16 0.80 -31.22
N ALA A 322 6.24 -0.45 -31.70
CA ALA A 322 6.98 -0.78 -32.92
C ALA A 322 6.30 -0.29 -34.21
N LYS A 323 4.97 -0.45 -34.30
CA LYS A 323 4.20 -0.34 -35.55
C LYS A 323 3.09 0.71 -35.52
N GLY A 324 2.65 1.14 -34.35
CA GLY A 324 1.60 2.14 -34.21
C GLY A 324 2.00 3.52 -34.72
N THR A 325 1.00 4.31 -35.08
CA THR A 325 1.14 5.72 -35.44
C THR A 325 1.64 6.54 -34.25
N GLN A 326 2.21 7.73 -34.49
CA GLN A 326 2.67 8.60 -33.39
C GLN A 326 1.52 8.99 -32.44
N GLN A 327 0.31 9.19 -32.98
CA GLN A 327 -0.86 9.49 -32.16
C GLN A 327 -1.23 8.31 -31.25
N GLU A 328 -1.18 7.09 -31.76
CA GLU A 328 -1.39 5.87 -30.98
C GLU A 328 -0.30 5.75 -29.90
N LYS A 329 0.98 5.89 -30.25
CA LYS A 329 2.06 5.84 -29.26
C LYS A 329 1.86 6.85 -28.13
N ASN A 330 1.36 8.05 -28.43
CA ASN A 330 1.05 9.06 -27.42
C ASN A 330 -0.13 8.66 -26.51
N ARG A 331 -1.06 7.82 -26.98
CA ARG A 331 -2.18 7.30 -26.17
C ARG A 331 -1.77 6.22 -25.17
N MET A 332 -0.59 5.61 -25.32
CA MET A 332 -0.11 4.57 -24.39
C MET A 332 -0.10 5.06 -22.94
N ARG A 333 0.24 6.33 -22.68
CA ARG A 333 0.21 6.91 -21.33
C ARG A 333 -1.18 6.86 -20.69
N ASN A 334 -2.20 7.24 -21.45
CA ASN A 334 -3.59 7.21 -20.98
C ASN A 334 -4.04 5.76 -20.74
N MET A 335 -3.62 4.84 -21.60
CA MET A 335 -3.95 3.41 -21.45
C MET A 335 -3.28 2.79 -20.22
N LEU A 336 -2.07 3.22 -19.84
CA LEU A 336 -1.43 2.81 -18.59
C LEU A 336 -2.17 3.36 -17.36
N GLU A 337 -2.64 4.60 -17.44
CA GLU A 337 -3.52 5.20 -16.42
C GLU A 337 -4.85 4.47 -16.31
N ASP A 338 -5.46 4.05 -17.42
CA ASP A 338 -6.68 3.24 -17.41
C ASP A 338 -6.45 1.88 -16.71
N ILE A 339 -5.30 1.22 -16.96
CA ILE A 339 -4.93 -0.04 -16.28
C ILE A 339 -4.74 0.18 -14.78
N GLU A 340 -4.03 1.23 -14.39
CA GLU A 340 -3.85 1.61 -12.98
C GLU A 340 -5.19 1.84 -12.27
N ASN A 341 -6.11 2.58 -12.91
CA ASN A 341 -7.41 2.91 -12.35
C ASN A 341 -8.28 1.66 -12.13
N VAL A 342 -8.12 0.63 -12.96
CA VAL A 342 -8.93 -0.60 -12.89
C VAL A 342 -8.28 -1.68 -12.02
N LEU A 343 -6.95 -1.86 -12.10
CA LEU A 343 -6.24 -2.97 -11.48
C LEU A 343 -5.24 -2.57 -10.38
N GLY A 344 -5.00 -1.27 -10.17
CA GLY A 344 -4.03 -0.75 -9.21
C GLY A 344 -2.63 -0.59 -9.81
N PHE A 345 -1.81 0.26 -9.19
CA PHE A 345 -0.49 0.66 -9.71
C PHE A 345 0.50 -0.51 -9.75
N GLU A 346 0.34 -1.51 -8.88
CA GLU A 346 1.26 -2.66 -8.81
C GLU A 346 1.19 -3.55 -10.05
N THR A 347 0.08 -3.47 -10.78
CA THR A 347 -0.06 -4.20 -12.04
C THR A 347 0.77 -3.61 -13.17
N LEU A 348 1.20 -2.34 -13.07
CA LEU A 348 2.08 -1.73 -14.06
C LEU A 348 3.49 -2.35 -14.04
N GLU A 349 3.98 -2.77 -12.87
CA GLU A 349 5.21 -3.56 -12.77
C GLU A 349 5.00 -4.95 -13.40
N ARG A 350 3.94 -5.66 -12.97
CA ARG A 350 3.59 -6.99 -13.47
C ARG A 350 3.38 -7.01 -14.98
N LEU A 351 2.87 -5.91 -15.56
CA LEU A 351 2.75 -5.73 -17.01
C LEU A 351 4.08 -5.97 -17.72
N LEU A 352 5.20 -5.46 -17.19
CA LEU A 352 6.53 -5.64 -17.77
C LEU A 352 6.96 -7.11 -17.74
N TYR A 353 6.59 -7.83 -16.68
CA TYR A 353 6.84 -9.26 -16.50
C TYR A 353 5.79 -10.17 -17.16
N GLY A 354 4.89 -9.61 -17.99
CA GLY A 354 3.85 -10.39 -18.66
C GLY A 354 2.86 -11.03 -17.70
N GLY A 355 2.50 -10.30 -16.63
CA GLY A 355 1.54 -10.71 -15.61
C GLY A 355 2.14 -11.47 -14.43
N LYS A 356 3.38 -11.97 -14.53
CA LYS A 356 4.08 -12.65 -13.43
C LYS A 356 4.40 -11.66 -12.30
N ARG A 357 4.39 -12.16 -11.05
CA ARG A 357 4.83 -11.38 -9.87
C ARG A 357 6.35 -11.38 -9.80
N PHE A 358 6.94 -10.29 -9.31
CA PHE A 358 8.39 -10.22 -9.11
C PHE A 358 8.82 -11.20 -7.98
N LEU A 359 9.86 -11.99 -8.24
CA LEU A 359 10.26 -13.11 -7.38
C LEU A 359 10.84 -12.71 -6.02
N ALA A 360 11.29 -11.45 -5.85
CA ALA A 360 12.02 -11.06 -4.63
C ALA A 360 11.16 -11.03 -3.36
N ASP A 361 9.83 -10.89 -3.49
CA ASP A 361 8.94 -10.81 -2.33
C ASP A 361 8.46 -12.18 -1.83
N ASN A 362 8.58 -13.25 -2.64
CA ASN A 362 8.05 -14.57 -2.32
C ASN A 362 9.16 -15.62 -2.22
N HIS A 363 9.78 -15.70 -1.04
CA HIS A 363 10.59 -16.85 -0.64
C HIS A 363 9.78 -18.17 -0.53
N GLU A 364 8.45 -18.11 -0.66
CA GLU A 364 7.52 -19.25 -0.47
C GLU A 364 6.74 -19.66 -1.74
N ALA A 365 6.89 -18.99 -2.89
CA ALA A 365 6.11 -19.31 -4.11
C ALA A 365 6.77 -20.37 -5.01
N VAL A 366 7.39 -21.40 -4.43
CA VAL A 366 8.14 -22.44 -5.16
C VAL A 366 7.22 -23.56 -5.70
N GLU A 367 5.91 -23.53 -5.45
CA GLU A 367 5.08 -24.75 -5.60
C GLU A 367 4.03 -24.75 -6.73
N ASP A 368 3.83 -23.70 -7.54
CA ASP A 368 2.70 -23.66 -8.50
C ASP A 368 3.05 -23.36 -9.98
N GLU A 369 4.33 -23.32 -10.36
CA GLU A 369 4.68 -23.40 -11.80
C GLU A 369 5.06 -24.84 -12.12
N ASP A 370 4.05 -25.72 -12.21
CA ASP A 370 4.17 -27.01 -12.89
C ASP A 370 4.63 -26.74 -14.33
N GLU A 371 5.93 -26.91 -14.56
CA GLU A 371 6.59 -26.89 -15.87
C GLU A 371 6.19 -28.14 -16.68
N ASP A 372 4.89 -28.34 -16.92
CA ASP A 372 4.38 -29.31 -17.91
C ASP A 372 4.50 -28.73 -19.35
N ASP A 373 5.63 -28.09 -19.68
CA ASP A 373 5.99 -27.69 -21.06
C ASP A 373 6.97 -28.74 -21.66
N ASP A 374 6.99 -29.98 -21.15
CA ASP A 374 7.60 -31.18 -21.77
C ASP A 374 6.64 -31.82 -22.80
N ASP A 375 6.00 -31.00 -23.64
CA ASP A 375 5.42 -31.47 -24.91
C ASP A 375 6.58 -31.66 -25.91
N ASP A 376 7.45 -32.64 -25.62
CA ASP A 376 8.24 -33.36 -26.63
C ASP A 376 7.24 -34.15 -27.49
N ASP A 377 6.56 -33.43 -28.39
CA ASP A 377 5.99 -34.00 -29.60
C ASP A 377 7.17 -34.43 -30.50
N GLU A 378 7.89 -35.48 -30.08
CA GLU A 378 8.62 -36.37 -30.98
C GLU A 378 7.56 -37.07 -31.84
N ASP A 379 7.13 -36.37 -32.90
CA ASP A 379 6.46 -36.99 -34.03
C ASP A 379 7.45 -38.03 -34.63
N GLU A 380 7.37 -39.26 -34.09
CA GLU A 380 7.87 -40.51 -34.63
C GLU A 380 7.27 -40.74 -36.03
N ASP A 381 7.79 -40.03 -37.04
CA ASP A 381 7.68 -40.42 -38.44
C ASP A 381 8.70 -41.55 -38.73
N GLU A 382 8.55 -42.70 -38.08
CA GLU A 382 9.20 -43.97 -38.46
C GLU A 382 8.31 -44.70 -39.50
N GLU A 383 8.21 -44.15 -40.72
CA GLU A 383 7.79 -44.92 -41.89
C GLU A 383 8.99 -45.69 -42.47
N GLU A 384 9.08 -46.97 -42.08
CA GLU A 384 9.22 -48.20 -42.90
C GLU A 384 10.05 -48.18 -44.22
N TRP A 385 10.62 -49.35 -44.58
CA TRP A 385 11.38 -49.75 -45.79
C TRP A 385 12.91 -49.60 -45.64
N GLU A 386 13.75 -50.66 -45.63
CA GLU A 386 13.77 -51.83 -46.52
C GLU A 386 14.51 -53.02 -45.87
N ASP A 387 13.98 -54.22 -46.12
CA ASP A 387 14.68 -55.51 -46.14
C ASP A 387 16.04 -55.40 -46.84
N ASP A 388 17.11 -55.90 -46.21
CA ASP A 388 18.08 -56.73 -46.93
C ASP A 388 18.92 -57.59 -45.95
N GLU A 389 18.93 -58.88 -46.28
CA GLU A 389 19.52 -59.98 -45.53
C GLU A 389 21.06 -59.98 -45.51
N ASP A 390 21.59 -60.68 -44.51
CA ASP A 390 22.88 -61.39 -44.50
C ASP A 390 24.20 -60.59 -44.53
N ALA A 391 24.81 -60.41 -43.35
CA ALA A 391 26.18 -60.86 -43.12
C ALA A 391 26.53 -60.95 -41.62
N SER A 392 26.82 -62.17 -41.19
CA SER A 392 27.53 -62.53 -39.96
C SER A 392 28.84 -61.75 -39.76
N VAL A 393 29.22 -61.47 -38.51
CA VAL A 393 30.54 -61.79 -37.88
C VAL A 393 30.87 -60.79 -36.74
N ASP A 394 30.89 -61.36 -35.53
CA ASP A 394 31.91 -61.15 -34.48
C ASP A 394 32.03 -59.79 -33.78
N GLY A 395 31.42 -59.73 -32.59
CA GLY A 395 32.19 -59.57 -31.36
C GLY A 395 33.07 -58.33 -31.23
N SER A 396 32.48 -57.19 -30.88
CA SER A 396 33.19 -56.17 -30.09
C SER A 396 32.18 -55.34 -29.31
N VAL A 397 32.27 -55.43 -27.98
CA VAL A 397 31.61 -54.52 -27.04
C VAL A 397 32.27 -53.16 -27.21
N VAL A 398 31.77 -52.37 -28.16
CA VAL A 398 32.09 -50.96 -28.29
C VAL A 398 31.09 -50.22 -27.42
N HIS A 399 31.61 -49.61 -26.35
CA HIS A 399 30.94 -48.54 -25.63
C HIS A 399 30.53 -47.50 -26.69
N VAL A 400 29.23 -47.44 -27.00
CA VAL A 400 28.62 -46.32 -27.71
C VAL A 400 28.76 -45.14 -26.76
N ILE A 401 29.87 -44.43 -26.91
CA ILE A 401 29.96 -43.03 -26.56
C ILE A 401 29.29 -42.38 -27.76
N ASP A 402 28.08 -41.88 -27.57
CA ASP A 402 27.36 -41.06 -28.53
C ASP A 402 28.24 -39.86 -28.89
N GLU A 403 29.02 -40.04 -29.95
CA GLU A 403 29.73 -39.00 -30.70
C GLU A 403 28.84 -38.59 -31.86
N ASP A 404 27.62 -38.14 -31.58
CA ASP A 404 26.79 -37.47 -32.57
C ASP A 404 26.26 -36.15 -32.00
N GLU A 405 26.57 -35.09 -32.75
CA GLU A 405 26.11 -33.72 -32.61
C GLU A 405 26.81 -32.83 -31.58
N ASP A 406 28.09 -32.62 -31.88
CA ASP A 406 28.72 -31.30 -31.96
C ASP A 406 27.92 -30.29 -32.83
N ASN A 407 26.61 -30.11 -32.60
CA ASN A 407 25.94 -28.86 -32.93
C ASN A 407 26.24 -27.83 -31.84
N ASN A 408 27.54 -27.65 -31.64
CA ASN A 408 28.21 -26.58 -30.94
C ASN A 408 28.07 -25.28 -31.78
N SER A 409 26.86 -25.02 -32.30
CA SER A 409 26.37 -23.69 -32.57
C SER A 409 26.24 -23.00 -31.23
N ALA A 410 27.40 -22.65 -30.68
CA ALA A 410 27.64 -21.49 -29.86
C ALA A 410 27.30 -20.20 -30.65
N SER A 411 26.22 -20.21 -31.44
CA SER A 411 25.30 -19.10 -31.48
C SER A 411 24.89 -18.90 -30.03
N SER A 412 25.68 -18.10 -29.34
CA SER A 412 25.35 -17.40 -28.13
C SER A 412 24.05 -16.66 -28.42
N ASP A 413 22.94 -17.40 -28.33
CA ASP A 413 21.60 -16.89 -28.39
C ASP A 413 21.55 -16.00 -27.17
N SER A 414 21.86 -14.74 -27.42
CA SER A 414 22.14 -13.68 -26.47
C SER A 414 20.81 -13.23 -25.92
N ARG A 415 20.05 -14.21 -25.41
CA ARG A 415 18.80 -14.05 -24.71
C ARG A 415 19.10 -13.06 -23.61
N CYS A 416 18.43 -11.92 -23.69
CA CYS A 416 18.59 -10.88 -22.69
C CYS A 416 18.40 -11.53 -21.32
N PRO A 417 19.32 -11.39 -20.37
CA PRO A 417 19.13 -11.90 -19.01
C PRO A 417 18.02 -11.16 -18.26
N CYS A 418 17.30 -10.24 -18.93
CA CYS A 418 16.22 -9.47 -18.37
C CYS A 418 14.89 -10.23 -18.45
N ASN A 419 14.16 -10.29 -17.33
CA ASN A 419 12.84 -10.93 -17.20
C ASN A 419 11.71 -10.20 -17.97
N PHE A 420 12.02 -9.13 -18.69
CA PHE A 420 11.07 -8.39 -19.52
C PHE A 420 10.95 -8.95 -20.94
N HIS A 421 11.79 -9.91 -21.32
CA HIS A 421 11.80 -10.53 -22.64
C HIS A 421 10.63 -11.52 -22.81
N ALA A 422 10.10 -11.64 -24.03
CA ALA A 422 9.23 -12.74 -24.40
C ALA A 422 9.84 -13.52 -25.59
N PRO A 423 9.85 -14.87 -25.54
CA PRO A 423 10.54 -15.70 -26.52
C PRO A 423 9.99 -15.55 -27.95
N HIS A 424 8.71 -15.23 -28.09
CA HIS A 424 8.05 -15.06 -29.39
C HIS A 424 8.24 -13.66 -30.01
N TRP A 425 8.93 -12.74 -29.33
CA TRP A 425 9.20 -11.41 -29.88
C TRP A 425 10.33 -11.43 -30.90
N SER A 426 10.10 -10.80 -32.05
CA SER A 426 11.19 -10.48 -32.97
C SER A 426 12.18 -9.50 -32.33
N GLY A 427 13.44 -9.46 -32.79
CA GLY A 427 14.45 -8.54 -32.25
C GLY A 427 14.02 -7.06 -32.27
N THR A 428 13.23 -6.63 -33.26
CA THR A 428 12.67 -5.27 -33.31
C THR A 428 11.64 -5.04 -32.21
N LEU A 429 10.71 -5.98 -32.01
CA LEU A 429 9.72 -5.89 -30.93
C LEU A 429 10.40 -5.93 -29.56
N ASN A 430 11.40 -6.79 -29.42
CA ASN A 430 12.18 -6.89 -28.20
C ASN A 430 12.83 -5.55 -27.83
N ALA A 431 13.34 -4.78 -28.79
CA ALA A 431 13.93 -3.46 -28.51
C ALA A 431 12.92 -2.45 -27.91
N GLU A 432 11.64 -2.53 -28.29
CA GLU A 432 10.59 -1.64 -27.79
C GLU A 432 10.22 -1.88 -26.31
N ARG A 433 10.65 -3.01 -25.71
CA ARG A 433 10.43 -3.27 -24.28
C ARG A 433 10.99 -2.16 -23.38
N VAL A 434 12.08 -1.53 -23.81
CA VAL A 434 12.74 -0.42 -23.08
C VAL A 434 11.83 0.81 -23.07
N VAL A 435 11.18 1.12 -24.19
CA VAL A 435 10.24 2.25 -24.29
C VAL A 435 9.07 2.06 -23.34
N ILE A 436 8.53 0.84 -23.25
CA ILE A 436 7.40 0.54 -22.36
C ILE A 436 7.83 0.61 -20.90
N ARG A 437 8.99 0.04 -20.55
CA ARG A 437 9.57 0.15 -19.21
C ARG A 437 9.70 1.62 -18.80
N ASP A 438 10.21 2.47 -19.68
CA ASP A 438 10.39 3.89 -19.40
C ASP A 438 9.04 4.62 -19.24
N LEU A 439 8.02 4.28 -20.03
CA LEU A 439 6.65 4.82 -19.88
C LEU A 439 5.98 4.36 -18.57
N VAL A 440 6.15 3.09 -18.19
CA VAL A 440 5.67 2.55 -16.91
C VAL A 440 6.38 3.25 -15.75
N GLN A 441 7.71 3.39 -15.81
CA GLN A 441 8.50 4.09 -14.81
C GLN A 441 8.10 5.57 -14.70
N GLU A 442 7.84 6.26 -15.82
CA GLU A 442 7.32 7.64 -15.85
C GLU A 442 5.96 7.75 -15.11
N ARG A 443 5.03 6.83 -15.37
CA ARG A 443 3.73 6.81 -14.69
C ARG A 443 3.87 6.52 -13.20
N LEU A 444 4.65 5.51 -12.82
CA LEU A 444 4.91 5.16 -11.42
C LEU A 444 5.60 6.28 -10.64
N HIS A 445 6.50 7.06 -11.28
CA HIS A 445 7.06 8.27 -10.68
C HIS A 445 6.00 9.33 -10.39
N THR A 446 5.04 9.52 -11.30
CA THR A 446 3.93 10.47 -11.11
C THR A 446 3.08 10.08 -9.91
N ILE A 447 2.79 8.79 -9.75
CA ILE A 447 2.05 8.25 -8.59
C ILE A 447 2.86 8.42 -7.30
N PHE A 448 4.18 8.18 -7.35
CA PHE A 448 5.05 8.31 -6.19
C PHE A 448 5.14 9.76 -5.68
N GLU A 449 5.07 10.74 -6.59
CA GLU A 449 5.05 12.16 -6.24
C GLU A 449 3.80 12.56 -5.44
N THR A 450 2.66 11.90 -5.68
CA THR A 450 1.39 12.18 -4.97
C THR A 450 1.20 11.31 -3.73
N THR A 451 1.54 10.03 -3.83
CA THR A 451 1.24 8.99 -2.83
C THR A 451 2.45 8.05 -2.70
N PRO A 452 3.56 8.51 -2.10
CA PRO A 452 4.73 7.67 -1.89
C PRO A 452 4.38 6.48 -1.00
N SER A 453 5.00 5.33 -1.27
CA SER A 453 4.93 4.14 -0.42
C SER A 453 6.23 3.35 -0.55
N LEU A 454 6.56 2.55 0.47
CA LEU A 454 7.75 1.68 0.44
C LEU A 454 7.68 0.68 -0.73
N ARG A 455 6.49 0.12 -0.98
CA ARG A 455 6.26 -0.82 -2.10
C ARG A 455 6.56 -0.15 -3.43
N LEU A 456 5.98 1.03 -3.69
CA LEU A 456 6.20 1.77 -4.94
C LEU A 456 7.66 2.20 -5.11
N TYR A 457 8.33 2.56 -4.01
CA TYR A 457 9.78 2.83 -4.02
C TYR A 457 10.57 1.59 -4.48
N ASN A 458 10.29 0.40 -3.92
CA ASN A 458 10.98 -0.83 -4.29
C ASN A 458 10.74 -1.22 -5.76
N ILE A 459 9.51 -1.06 -6.26
CA ILE A 459 9.16 -1.28 -7.67
C ILE A 459 9.96 -0.35 -8.59
N LEU A 460 9.98 0.95 -8.30
CA LEU A 460 10.72 1.91 -9.12
C LEU A 460 12.23 1.60 -9.14
N ILE A 461 12.76 1.08 -8.04
CA ILE A 461 14.14 0.62 -7.94
C ILE A 461 14.39 -0.67 -8.74
N SER A 462 13.46 -1.64 -8.71
CA SER A 462 13.59 -2.94 -9.39
C SER A 462 13.53 -2.82 -10.92
N ILE A 463 12.67 -1.94 -11.44
CA ILE A 463 12.48 -1.77 -12.90
C ILE A 463 13.44 -0.76 -13.53
N SER A 464 14.13 0.06 -12.73
CA SER A 464 14.97 1.15 -13.24
C SER A 464 16.26 0.64 -13.87
N ASP A 465 16.65 1.27 -14.98
CA ASP A 465 17.96 1.06 -15.63
C ASP A 465 19.13 1.57 -14.77
N ASP A 466 18.98 2.78 -14.22
CA ASP A 466 19.94 3.40 -13.31
C ASP A 466 19.33 3.50 -11.92
N THR A 467 19.49 2.43 -11.14
CA THR A 467 19.00 2.33 -9.77
C THR A 467 19.44 3.49 -8.87
N GLN A 468 20.67 4.01 -9.04
CA GLN A 468 21.20 5.06 -8.16
C GLN A 468 20.60 6.43 -8.48
N SER A 469 20.47 6.77 -9.77
CA SER A 469 19.80 7.99 -10.21
C SER A 469 18.33 7.98 -9.80
N THR A 470 17.63 6.87 -10.03
CA THR A 470 16.23 6.71 -9.62
C THR A 470 16.08 6.82 -8.11
N LYS A 471 16.92 6.14 -7.32
CA LYS A 471 16.94 6.27 -5.85
C LYS A 471 17.12 7.72 -5.41
N THR A 472 18.08 8.44 -6.00
CA THR A 472 18.36 9.84 -5.67
C THR A 472 17.16 10.73 -5.97
N ARG A 473 16.51 10.54 -7.13
CA ARG A 473 15.29 11.26 -7.50
C ARG A 473 14.14 10.98 -6.54
N LEU A 474 13.90 9.71 -6.20
CA LEU A 474 12.83 9.31 -5.29
C LEU A 474 13.02 9.91 -3.89
N LEU A 475 14.23 9.82 -3.34
CA LEU A 475 14.54 10.40 -2.03
C LEU A 475 14.45 11.93 -2.04
N SER A 476 14.82 12.58 -3.15
CA SER A 476 14.61 14.02 -3.33
C SER A 476 13.13 14.38 -3.31
N ASN A 477 12.29 13.68 -4.07
CA ASN A 477 10.84 13.90 -4.09
C ASN A 477 10.23 13.66 -2.70
N LEU A 478 10.65 12.57 -2.03
CA LEU A 478 10.21 12.22 -0.68
C LEU A 478 10.53 13.33 0.33
N SER A 479 11.72 13.91 0.26
CA SER A 479 12.10 15.04 1.14
C SER A 479 11.22 16.28 0.94
N HIS A 480 10.65 16.45 -0.26
CA HIS A 480 9.75 17.56 -0.56
C HIS A 480 8.32 17.31 -0.06
N CYS A 481 7.82 16.07 -0.19
CA CYS A 481 6.42 15.74 0.12
C CYS A 481 6.19 15.16 1.53
N ALA A 482 7.23 14.68 2.24
CA ALA A 482 7.09 13.98 3.51
C ALA A 482 6.23 14.71 4.57
N GLY A 483 6.29 16.04 4.62
CA GLY A 483 5.53 16.86 5.56
C GLY A 483 4.11 17.23 5.12
N SER A 484 3.60 16.72 4.01
CA SER A 484 2.32 17.15 3.44
C SER A 484 1.12 16.54 4.17
N THR A 485 1.16 15.24 4.44
CA THR A 485 0.12 14.49 5.18
C THR A 485 0.75 13.49 6.14
N ALA A 486 -0.06 12.89 7.02
CA ALA A 486 0.39 11.81 7.89
C ALA A 486 0.85 10.59 7.07
N ASP A 487 0.13 10.24 6.00
CA ASP A 487 0.43 9.07 5.17
C ASP A 487 1.75 9.25 4.39
N THR A 488 2.03 10.46 3.87
CA THR A 488 3.33 10.76 3.22
C THR A 488 4.49 10.68 4.20
N LEU A 489 4.28 11.08 5.46
CA LEU A 489 5.31 10.98 6.51
C LEU A 489 5.59 9.52 6.85
N VAL A 490 4.53 8.71 7.04
CA VAL A 490 4.66 7.27 7.33
C VAL A 490 5.43 6.58 6.21
N ALA A 491 5.05 6.81 4.95
CA ALA A 491 5.78 6.27 3.81
C ALA A 491 7.26 6.71 3.79
N ALA A 492 7.54 7.98 4.13
CA ALA A 492 8.91 8.46 4.19
C ALA A 492 9.73 7.78 5.28
N LEU A 493 9.13 7.57 6.46
CA LEU A 493 9.76 6.83 7.55
C LEU A 493 10.02 5.38 7.15
N ASP A 494 9.05 4.67 6.58
CA ASP A 494 9.21 3.28 6.14
C ASP A 494 10.33 3.13 5.08
N ILE A 495 10.41 4.05 4.11
CA ILE A 495 11.50 4.08 3.11
C ILE A 495 12.86 4.30 3.78
N HIS A 496 12.96 5.21 4.75
CA HIS A 496 14.23 5.48 5.43
C HIS A 496 14.60 4.41 6.48
N ILE A 497 13.61 3.67 7.02
CA ILE A 497 13.82 2.46 7.81
C ILE A 497 14.45 1.39 6.91
N ALA A 498 13.84 1.10 5.75
CA ALA A 498 14.36 0.11 4.81
C ALA A 498 15.75 0.49 4.24
N ALA A 499 16.04 1.78 4.14
CA ALA A 499 17.35 2.29 3.72
C ALA A 499 18.37 2.45 4.86
N ASP A 500 18.07 1.99 6.08
CA ASP A 500 18.92 2.08 7.29
C ASP A 500 19.60 3.45 7.47
N SER A 501 18.78 4.52 7.40
CA SER A 501 19.25 5.91 7.35
C SER A 501 18.84 6.71 8.59
N PRO A 502 19.45 6.47 9.77
CA PRO A 502 18.99 7.03 11.03
C PRO A 502 19.08 8.57 11.12
N SER A 503 20.01 9.19 10.39
CA SER A 503 20.12 10.66 10.33
C SER A 503 18.89 11.31 9.70
N HIS A 504 18.36 10.72 8.62
CA HIS A 504 17.17 11.22 7.93
C HIS A 504 15.91 10.96 8.76
N LEU A 505 15.82 9.80 9.42
CA LEU A 505 14.72 9.49 10.35
C LEU A 505 14.61 10.55 11.45
N ILE A 506 15.72 10.93 12.10
CA ILE A 506 15.71 12.00 13.10
C ILE A 506 15.27 13.34 12.50
N SER A 507 15.80 13.71 11.33
CA SER A 507 15.42 14.97 10.68
C SER A 507 13.92 15.03 10.38
N LEU A 508 13.33 13.91 9.93
CA LEU A 508 11.90 13.81 9.65
C LEU A 508 11.06 13.87 10.94
N LEU A 509 11.46 13.14 11.98
CA LEU A 509 10.76 13.14 13.27
C LEU A 509 10.83 14.52 13.95
N ASP A 510 11.99 15.19 13.90
CA ASP A 510 12.14 16.52 14.49
C ASP A 510 11.31 17.58 13.74
N SER A 511 11.14 17.42 12.42
CA SER A 511 10.40 18.38 11.59
C SER A 511 8.90 18.12 11.54
N HIS A 512 8.48 16.84 11.59
CA HIS A 512 7.11 16.43 11.20
C HIS A 512 6.43 15.45 12.17
N ALA A 513 7.01 15.07 13.31
CA ALA A 513 6.39 14.09 14.22
C ALA A 513 4.99 14.49 14.75
N TYR A 514 4.59 15.75 14.63
CA TYR A 514 3.23 16.20 14.98
C TYR A 514 2.15 15.66 14.02
N LEU A 515 2.52 15.18 12.84
CA LEU A 515 1.59 14.55 11.88
C LEU A 515 1.28 13.10 12.22
N LEU A 516 2.13 12.43 13.03
CA LEU A 516 1.95 11.02 13.36
C LEU A 516 0.70 10.83 14.23
N ARG A 517 -0.13 9.86 13.83
CA ARG A 517 -1.36 9.48 14.52
C ARG A 517 -1.08 8.27 15.42
N PRO A 518 -1.95 7.98 16.42
CA PRO A 518 -1.82 6.77 17.23
C PRO A 518 -1.75 5.47 16.44
N LYS A 519 -2.43 5.38 15.28
CA LYS A 519 -2.40 4.20 14.40
C LYS A 519 -1.07 3.99 13.68
N ASP A 520 -0.26 5.04 13.55
CA ASP A 520 1.06 5.01 12.91
C ASP A 520 2.17 4.52 13.89
N ALA A 521 1.78 4.02 15.06
CA ALA A 521 2.70 3.52 16.09
C ALA A 521 3.63 2.40 15.60
N PRO A 522 3.21 1.42 14.77
CA PRO A 522 4.12 0.38 14.27
C PRO A 522 5.31 0.95 13.49
N THR A 523 5.08 1.91 12.58
CA THR A 523 6.16 2.60 11.85
C THR A 523 7.06 3.39 12.79
N LEU A 524 6.50 4.09 13.79
CA LEU A 524 7.31 4.83 14.76
C LEU A 524 8.13 3.89 15.67
N GLN A 525 7.60 2.72 16.02
CA GLN A 525 8.32 1.68 16.76
C GLN A 525 9.51 1.15 15.94
N ALA A 526 9.30 0.88 14.65
CA ALA A 526 10.37 0.49 13.74
C ALA A 526 11.45 1.57 13.61
N CYS A 527 11.07 2.85 13.54
CA CYS A 527 12.02 3.96 13.58
C CYS A 527 12.86 3.94 14.85
N VAL A 528 12.22 3.82 16.02
CA VAL A 528 12.91 3.79 17.32
C VAL A 528 13.86 2.60 17.42
N ALA A 529 13.52 1.45 16.82
CA ALA A 529 14.41 0.30 16.75
C ALA A 529 15.72 0.65 16.01
N VAL A 530 15.67 1.11 14.75
CA VAL A 530 16.92 1.44 14.01
C VAL A 530 17.67 2.62 14.63
N LEU A 531 16.97 3.60 15.19
CA LEU A 531 17.60 4.70 15.94
C LEU A 531 18.32 4.22 17.20
N SER A 532 17.84 3.15 17.83
CA SER A 532 18.45 2.60 19.04
C SER A 532 19.72 1.79 18.77
N ASP A 533 19.82 1.22 17.56
CA ASP A 533 21.00 0.50 17.11
C ASP A 533 22.18 1.45 16.83
N ALA A 534 21.88 2.70 16.45
CA ALA A 534 22.87 3.77 16.28
C ALA A 534 23.18 4.47 17.63
N PRO A 535 24.41 4.33 18.20
CA PRO A 535 24.74 4.89 19.52
C PRO A 535 24.54 6.41 19.63
N THR A 536 24.75 7.14 18.53
CA THR A 536 24.58 8.60 18.47
C THR A 536 23.12 9.02 18.69
N TYR A 537 22.15 8.21 18.25
CA TYR A 537 20.73 8.54 18.30
C TYR A 537 19.97 7.79 19.41
N GLN A 538 20.62 6.85 20.10
CA GLN A 538 20.06 6.10 21.21
C GLN A 538 19.38 6.97 22.29
N PRO A 539 19.95 8.11 22.75
CA PRO A 539 19.27 8.95 23.74
C PRO A 539 17.94 9.53 23.24
N ARG A 540 17.87 9.84 21.95
CA ARG A 540 16.67 10.35 21.29
C ARG A 540 15.63 9.24 21.13
N ALA A 541 16.05 8.04 20.73
CA ALA A 541 15.20 6.86 20.68
C ALA A 541 14.54 6.55 22.05
N LEU A 542 15.34 6.58 23.13
CA LEU A 542 14.82 6.40 24.50
C LEU A 542 13.84 7.49 24.93
N THR A 543 14.04 8.73 24.49
CA THR A 543 13.14 9.85 24.77
C THR A 543 11.78 9.67 24.09
N ILE A 544 11.78 9.24 22.82
CA ILE A 544 10.55 8.94 22.07
C ILE A 544 9.82 7.77 22.72
N LEU A 545 10.55 6.69 23.02
CA LEU A 545 10.03 5.50 23.69
C LEU A 545 9.34 5.85 25.03
N GLU A 546 10.00 6.65 25.87
CA GLU A 546 9.43 7.09 27.15
C GLU A 546 8.15 7.91 26.95
N LYS A 547 8.18 8.85 26.00
CA LYS A 547 7.03 9.69 25.68
C LYS A 547 5.84 8.85 25.21
N GLU A 548 6.04 7.95 24.26
CA GLU A 548 4.95 7.14 23.68
C GLU A 548 4.39 6.12 24.67
N LEU A 549 5.22 5.54 25.54
CA LEU A 549 4.73 4.71 26.67
C LEU A 549 3.90 5.54 27.64
N THR A 550 4.33 6.77 27.94
CA THR A 550 3.60 7.68 28.82
C THR A 550 2.26 8.09 28.22
N ASP A 551 2.22 8.39 26.92
CA ASP A 551 1.01 8.79 26.22
C ASP A 551 0.04 7.60 26.07
N SER A 552 0.56 6.40 25.83
CA SER A 552 -0.23 5.15 25.86
C SER A 552 -0.84 4.91 27.24
N LEU A 553 -0.06 5.07 28.31
CA LEU A 553 -0.52 4.96 29.69
C LEU A 553 -1.64 5.98 30.00
N ARG A 554 -1.48 7.22 29.57
CA ARG A 554 -2.51 8.27 29.72
C ARG A 554 -3.78 7.94 28.94
N ALA A 555 -3.67 7.42 27.73
CA ALA A 555 -4.82 7.01 26.92
C ALA A 555 -5.61 5.88 27.61
N ILE A 556 -4.91 4.86 28.13
CA ILE A 556 -5.52 3.78 28.92
C ILE A 556 -6.21 4.36 30.16
N TYR A 557 -5.55 5.25 30.89
CA TYR A 557 -6.12 5.88 32.07
C TYR A 557 -7.38 6.71 31.75
N ILE A 558 -7.39 7.50 30.66
CA ILE A 558 -8.57 8.25 30.21
C ILE A 558 -9.71 7.28 29.86
N ALA A 559 -9.42 6.18 29.18
CA ALA A 559 -10.42 5.15 28.84
C ALA A 559 -11.00 4.49 30.10
N ILE A 560 -10.15 4.16 31.08
CA ILE A 560 -10.57 3.64 32.40
C ILE A 560 -11.46 4.67 33.11
N ARG A 561 -11.08 5.95 33.13
CA ARG A 561 -11.92 7.01 33.73
C ARG A 561 -13.28 7.14 33.06
N GLY A 562 -13.39 6.84 31.77
CA GLY A 562 -14.68 6.77 31.09
C GLY A 562 -15.61 5.72 31.70
N ALA A 563 -15.06 4.56 32.10
CA ALA A 563 -15.80 3.48 32.75
C ALA A 563 -15.94 3.65 34.28
N PHE A 564 -14.99 4.33 34.92
CA PHE A 564 -14.89 4.52 36.36
C PHE A 564 -14.67 6.00 36.71
N ALA A 565 -15.68 6.83 36.48
CA ALA A 565 -15.56 8.30 36.56
C ALA A 565 -15.02 8.82 37.90
N LYS A 566 -15.33 8.15 39.02
CA LYS A 566 -14.94 8.61 40.36
C LYS A 566 -13.64 8.01 40.87
N VAL A 567 -12.94 7.20 40.07
CA VAL A 567 -11.68 6.54 40.48
C VAL A 567 -10.60 7.54 40.94
N ASP A 568 -10.72 8.80 40.50
CA ASP A 568 -9.78 9.86 40.83
C ASP A 568 -10.12 10.70 42.05
N GLU A 569 -11.31 10.57 42.61
CA GLU A 569 -11.68 11.36 43.77
C GLU A 569 -10.84 10.96 45.00
N ASP A 570 -10.38 11.95 45.77
CA ASP A 570 -9.51 11.73 46.92
C ASP A 570 -10.15 10.81 47.99
N THR A 571 -11.47 10.73 48.03
CA THR A 571 -12.21 9.80 48.90
C THR A 571 -11.90 8.36 48.53
N TYR A 572 -12.09 7.99 47.26
CA TYR A 572 -11.86 6.63 46.78
C TYR A 572 -10.38 6.26 46.68
N LYS A 573 -9.48 7.23 46.44
CA LYS A 573 -8.02 7.04 46.53
C LYS A 573 -7.56 6.72 47.95
N ARG A 574 -8.12 7.38 48.97
CA ARG A 574 -7.85 7.05 50.38
C ARG A 574 -8.44 5.70 50.75
N GLU A 575 -9.67 5.43 50.32
CA GLU A 575 -10.33 4.15 50.61
C GLU A 575 -9.56 2.95 50.07
N ILE A 576 -9.11 2.97 48.80
CA ILE A 576 -8.31 1.87 48.26
C ILE A 576 -6.99 1.69 49.04
N GLY A 577 -6.42 2.78 49.55
CA GLY A 577 -5.28 2.74 50.47
C GLY A 577 -5.59 2.03 51.81
N GLU A 578 -6.78 2.24 52.38
CA GLU A 578 -7.23 1.52 53.59
C GLU A 578 -7.54 0.05 53.30
N ILE A 579 -8.18 -0.26 52.16
CA ILE A 579 -8.44 -1.64 51.70
C ILE A 579 -7.13 -2.41 51.56
N MET A 580 -6.08 -1.79 51.03
CA MET A 580 -4.76 -2.41 50.88
C MET A 580 -4.11 -2.83 52.20
N LYS A 581 -4.47 -2.22 53.35
CA LYS A 581 -3.98 -2.61 54.68
C LYS A 581 -4.64 -3.88 55.20
N LEU A 582 -5.79 -4.27 54.65
CA LEU A 582 -6.47 -5.51 55.01
C LEU A 582 -5.73 -6.72 54.44
N ARG A 583 -5.81 -7.86 55.15
CA ARG A 583 -5.20 -9.12 54.71
C ARG A 583 -5.72 -9.54 53.34
N THR A 584 -4.81 -9.77 52.39
CA THR A 584 -5.12 -10.29 51.05
C THR A 584 -5.93 -11.59 51.17
N GLY A 585 -7.03 -11.70 50.41
CA GLY A 585 -7.93 -12.87 50.42
C GLY A 585 -8.95 -12.91 51.57
N SER A 586 -8.92 -11.96 52.51
CA SER A 586 -9.95 -11.89 53.56
C SER A 586 -11.32 -11.49 52.97
N HIS A 587 -12.41 -12.01 53.56
CA HIS A 587 -13.78 -11.66 53.14
C HIS A 587 -14.04 -10.15 53.25
N ALA A 588 -13.63 -9.53 54.37
CA ALA A 588 -13.76 -8.09 54.57
C ALA A 588 -13.06 -7.26 53.47
N ARG A 589 -11.93 -7.75 52.93
CA ARG A 589 -11.25 -7.08 51.82
C ARG A 589 -12.02 -7.22 50.51
N ARG A 590 -12.48 -8.43 50.18
CA ARG A 590 -13.29 -8.68 48.96
C ARG A 590 -14.57 -7.85 48.95
N ASP A 591 -15.27 -7.78 50.07
CA ASP A 591 -16.53 -7.03 50.19
C ASP A 591 -16.29 -5.53 50.01
N ARG A 592 -15.22 -4.97 50.60
CA ARG A 592 -14.87 -3.57 50.41
C ARG A 592 -14.40 -3.26 48.99
N ILE A 593 -13.69 -4.17 48.32
CA ILE A 593 -13.30 -4.01 46.92
C ILE A 593 -14.52 -4.00 46.00
N THR A 594 -15.47 -4.90 46.23
CA THR A 594 -16.71 -4.99 45.44
C THR A 594 -17.48 -3.66 45.55
N ARG A 595 -17.72 -3.19 46.78
CA ARG A 595 -18.38 -1.90 47.03
C ARG A 595 -17.61 -0.71 46.46
N TRP A 596 -16.29 -0.66 46.68
CA TRP A 596 -15.44 0.39 46.14
C TRP A 596 -15.55 0.44 44.61
N THR A 597 -15.53 -0.72 43.94
CA THR A 597 -15.63 -0.81 42.47
C THR A 597 -16.99 -0.34 41.98
N GLU A 598 -18.08 -0.73 42.66
CA GLU A 598 -19.44 -0.25 42.38
C GLU A 598 -19.56 1.26 42.56
N ASP A 599 -18.96 1.81 43.62
CA ASP A 599 -19.03 3.24 43.93
C ASP A 599 -18.26 4.11 42.94
N VAL A 600 -17.11 3.61 42.44
CA VAL A 600 -16.29 4.32 41.43
C VAL A 600 -16.79 4.16 40.00
N MET A 601 -17.59 3.12 39.74
CA MET A 601 -18.15 2.85 38.43
C MET A 601 -19.01 4.04 37.98
N THR A 602 -18.88 4.41 36.70
CA THR A 602 -19.75 5.44 36.12
C THR A 602 -21.17 4.88 36.14
N SER A 603 -22.05 5.51 36.93
CA SER A 603 -23.49 5.24 36.91
C SER A 603 -23.98 5.36 35.48
N SER A 604 -24.75 4.40 34.99
CA SER A 604 -25.35 4.43 33.65
C SER A 604 -26.19 5.69 33.41
N SER A 605 -26.66 6.35 34.47
CA SER A 605 -27.42 7.62 34.44
C SER A 605 -26.57 8.89 34.22
N GLY A 606 -25.49 8.82 33.43
CA GLY A 606 -24.64 9.98 33.14
C GLY A 606 -25.40 11.11 32.42
N PRO A 607 -24.94 12.37 32.51
CA PRO A 607 -25.54 13.48 31.74
C PRO A 607 -25.50 13.14 30.24
N MET A 608 -26.62 13.40 29.55
CA MET A 608 -26.80 13.08 28.13
C MET A 608 -25.55 13.40 27.28
N HIS A 609 -25.14 12.45 26.45
CA HIS A 609 -24.00 12.60 25.55
C HIS A 609 -24.16 13.86 24.66
N PRO A 610 -23.11 14.65 24.39
CA PRO A 610 -23.21 15.88 23.59
C PRO A 610 -23.84 15.70 22.21
N MET A 611 -23.68 14.52 21.61
CA MET A 611 -24.35 14.17 20.34
C MET A 611 -25.83 13.82 20.52
N ALA A 612 -26.23 13.20 21.63
CA ALA A 612 -27.65 13.01 21.96
C ALA A 612 -28.32 14.36 22.24
N PHE A 613 -27.60 15.25 22.92
CA PHE A 613 -28.01 16.64 23.10
C PHE A 613 -28.10 17.39 21.76
N ALA A 614 -27.13 17.23 20.86
CA ALA A 614 -27.17 17.82 19.52
C ALA A 614 -28.33 17.24 18.69
N ALA A 615 -28.53 15.93 18.66
CA ALA A 615 -29.64 15.28 17.95
C ALA A 615 -31.01 15.76 18.49
N MET A 616 -31.13 15.91 19.81
CA MET A 616 -32.31 16.50 20.46
C MET A 616 -32.50 17.97 20.04
N MET A 617 -31.43 18.76 19.94
CA MET A 617 -31.47 20.15 19.45
C MET A 617 -31.80 20.25 17.95
N PHE A 618 -31.42 19.26 17.14
CA PHE A 618 -31.74 19.15 15.72
C PHE A 618 -33.12 18.55 15.46
N GLY A 619 -33.90 18.24 16.50
CA GLY A 619 -35.25 17.73 16.38
C GLY A 619 -35.33 16.32 15.80
N ILE A 620 -34.25 15.53 15.90
CA ILE A 620 -34.31 14.09 15.59
C ILE A 620 -35.12 13.46 16.73
N PRO A 621 -36.34 12.95 16.45
CA PRO A 621 -37.23 12.45 17.49
C PRO A 621 -36.59 11.22 18.15
N ILE A 622 -36.10 11.40 19.37
CA ILE A 622 -35.72 10.29 20.25
C ILE A 622 -37.05 9.67 20.70
N GLY A 623 -37.29 8.42 20.29
CA GLY A 623 -38.57 7.74 20.51
C GLY A 623 -38.97 7.74 21.99
N PRO A 624 -40.26 7.98 22.33
CA PRO A 624 -40.72 8.09 23.72
C PRO A 624 -40.67 6.78 24.54
N ASP A 625 -40.21 5.67 23.94
CA ASP A 625 -40.00 4.38 24.62
C ASP A 625 -38.56 4.18 25.12
N ALA A 626 -37.69 5.18 25.00
CA ALA A 626 -36.34 5.19 25.58
C ALA A 626 -36.31 5.60 27.07
N GLY A 627 -37.45 5.53 27.76
CA GLY A 627 -37.55 5.85 29.18
C GLY A 627 -37.14 4.66 30.05
N ASP A 628 -36.07 4.83 30.81
CA ASP A 628 -35.53 3.95 31.88
C ASP A 628 -34.58 2.80 31.49
N GLY A 629 -34.10 2.71 30.25
CA GLY A 629 -33.08 1.72 29.86
C GLY A 629 -31.89 2.32 29.10
N ASP A 630 -30.75 2.47 29.77
CA ASP A 630 -29.40 2.64 29.20
C ASP A 630 -29.20 3.73 28.10
N ASP A 631 -29.22 5.01 28.52
CA ASP A 631 -28.84 6.18 27.71
C ASP A 631 -27.36 6.21 27.24
N ALA A 632 -26.57 5.18 27.56
CA ALA A 632 -25.26 4.96 26.94
C ALA A 632 -25.38 4.49 25.47
N GLU A 633 -26.59 4.14 25.02
CA GLU A 633 -26.83 3.59 23.69
C GLU A 633 -27.09 4.63 22.58
N PHE A 634 -27.12 5.93 22.85
CA PHE A 634 -27.37 6.90 21.75
C PHE A 634 -26.15 7.12 20.84
N ILE A 635 -24.92 6.84 21.30
CA ILE A 635 -23.80 6.63 20.37
C ILE A 635 -24.01 5.31 19.61
N ASN A 636 -24.53 4.26 20.26
CA ASN A 636 -24.95 3.02 19.58
C ASN A 636 -26.08 3.23 18.57
N PHE A 637 -26.88 4.30 18.68
CA PHE A 637 -27.98 4.59 17.77
C PHE A 637 -27.52 5.30 16.47
N LEU A 638 -26.35 5.95 16.50
CA LEU A 638 -25.62 6.36 15.29
C LEU A 638 -24.59 5.31 14.84
N ASP A 639 -24.24 4.37 15.72
CA ASP A 639 -23.52 3.12 15.41
C ASP A 639 -24.52 2.11 14.83
N LEU A 640 -25.12 2.46 13.68
CA LEU A 640 -25.80 1.56 12.73
C LEU A 640 -26.01 0.15 13.28
N ASP A 641 -27.13 -0.18 13.90
CA ASP A 641 -27.49 -1.53 14.38
C ASP A 641 -26.31 -2.37 14.95
N HIS A 642 -26.09 -2.37 16.27
CA HIS A 642 -25.02 -3.15 16.92
C HIS A 642 -25.09 -4.66 16.62
N SER A 643 -26.21 -5.15 16.09
CA SER A 643 -26.38 -6.52 15.62
C SER A 643 -26.06 -6.74 14.14
N ASP A 644 -25.76 -5.67 13.39
CA ASP A 644 -25.31 -5.73 12.00
C ASP A 644 -23.85 -6.23 11.94
N PRO A 645 -23.63 -7.47 11.47
CA PRO A 645 -22.29 -8.06 11.36
C PRO A 645 -21.44 -7.36 10.30
N ASP A 646 -22.04 -6.67 9.31
CA ASP A 646 -21.30 -6.02 8.21
C ASP A 646 -20.53 -4.77 8.68
N LEU A 647 -20.86 -4.26 9.87
CA LEU A 647 -20.24 -3.07 10.45
C LEU A 647 -19.31 -3.38 11.61
N ASP A 648 -19.25 -4.63 12.05
CA ASP A 648 -18.35 -5.03 13.14
C ASP A 648 -16.88 -4.81 12.75
N ASP A 649 -16.53 -5.02 11.47
CA ASP A 649 -15.20 -4.73 10.93
C ASP A 649 -14.84 -3.24 11.04
N LEU A 650 -15.76 -2.34 10.70
CA LEU A 650 -15.54 -0.89 10.81
C LEU A 650 -15.44 -0.47 12.28
N ARG A 651 -16.29 -1.02 13.16
CA ARG A 651 -16.22 -0.76 14.59
C ARG A 651 -14.88 -1.19 15.16
N GLU A 652 -14.40 -2.38 14.78
CA GLU A 652 -13.10 -2.88 15.20
C GLU A 652 -11.95 -2.05 14.61
N GLU A 653 -12.08 -1.54 13.38
CA GLU A 653 -11.10 -0.64 12.76
C GLU A 653 -10.99 0.72 13.50
N PHE A 654 -12.13 1.29 13.94
CA PHE A 654 -12.15 2.56 14.66
C PHE A 654 -11.91 2.43 16.17
N ARG A 655 -11.97 1.21 16.73
CA ARG A 655 -11.65 0.96 18.14
C ARG A 655 -10.17 1.29 18.41
N PRO A 656 -9.89 2.12 19.43
CA PRO A 656 -8.51 2.38 19.80
C PRO A 656 -7.82 1.08 20.26
N LYS A 657 -6.79 0.66 19.53
CA LYS A 657 -5.95 -0.51 19.83
C LYS A 657 -4.99 -0.25 21.02
N LEU A 658 -5.56 0.08 22.18
CA LEU A 658 -4.82 0.54 23.37
C LEU A 658 -3.86 -0.51 23.92
N LYS A 659 -4.31 -1.77 23.99
CA LYS A 659 -3.50 -2.92 24.41
C LYS A 659 -2.31 -3.11 23.48
N GLU A 660 -2.55 -3.31 22.19
CA GLU A 660 -1.52 -3.55 21.18
C GLU A 660 -0.50 -2.42 21.13
N ARG A 661 -0.96 -1.16 21.21
CA ARG A 661 -0.07 0.02 21.25
C ARG A 661 0.84 -0.01 22.48
N PHE A 662 0.28 -0.21 23.68
CA PHE A 662 1.07 -0.24 24.92
C PHE A 662 2.03 -1.43 24.96
N GLU A 663 1.58 -2.62 24.59
CA GLU A 663 2.40 -3.83 24.55
C GLU A 663 3.50 -3.73 23.51
N GLY A 664 3.24 -3.21 22.30
CA GLY A 664 4.26 -3.00 21.28
C GLY A 664 5.40 -2.09 21.76
N TRP A 665 5.05 -0.95 22.37
CA TRP A 665 6.04 -0.05 22.97
C TRP A 665 6.79 -0.69 24.14
N TYR A 666 6.10 -1.47 24.96
CA TYR A 666 6.73 -2.15 26.09
C TYR A 666 7.67 -3.29 25.64
N LEU A 667 7.31 -4.05 24.61
CA LEU A 667 8.15 -5.08 23.99
C LEU A 667 9.41 -4.45 23.39
N LEU A 668 9.27 -3.35 22.64
CA LEU A 668 10.40 -2.59 22.14
C LEU A 668 11.31 -2.07 23.28
N ALA A 669 10.74 -1.62 24.39
CA ALA A 669 11.54 -1.21 25.56
C ALA A 669 12.35 -2.34 26.18
N GLN A 670 11.99 -3.61 25.95
CA GLN A 670 12.77 -4.76 26.42
C GLN A 670 13.97 -5.07 25.52
N THR A 671 13.89 -4.75 24.23
CA THR A 671 14.99 -4.99 23.27
C THR A 671 15.98 -3.82 23.23
N VAL A 672 15.50 -2.59 23.43
CA VAL A 672 16.33 -1.38 23.39
C VAL A 672 17.24 -1.27 24.62
N ARG A 673 18.53 -1.00 24.38
CA ARG A 673 19.50 -0.74 25.46
C ARG A 673 19.09 0.48 26.28
N GLY A 674 18.89 0.26 27.59
CA GLY A 674 18.41 1.31 28.51
C GLY A 674 16.88 1.38 28.63
N GLY A 675 16.13 0.69 27.77
CA GLY A 675 14.66 0.64 27.82
C GLY A 675 14.11 0.04 29.11
N GLY A 676 14.86 -0.84 29.78
CA GLY A 676 14.50 -1.33 31.12
C GLY A 676 14.41 -0.24 32.20
N ALA A 677 15.20 0.84 32.09
CA ALA A 677 15.10 1.99 33.01
C ALA A 677 13.86 2.82 32.71
N VAL A 678 13.55 3.03 31.43
CA VAL A 678 12.31 3.66 30.96
C VAL A 678 11.10 2.87 31.46
N GLY A 679 11.07 1.55 31.27
CA GLY A 679 9.98 0.69 31.74
C GLY A 679 9.75 0.79 33.25
N PHE A 680 10.80 0.92 34.07
CA PHE A 680 10.65 1.13 35.52
C PHE A 680 10.07 2.51 35.86
N LYS A 681 10.48 3.56 35.13
CA LYS A 681 9.92 4.91 35.27
C LYS A 681 8.42 4.92 34.94
N ILE A 682 8.04 4.29 33.83
CA ILE A 682 6.64 4.13 33.42
C ILE A 682 5.83 3.34 34.44
N TYR A 683 6.39 2.26 35.02
CA TYR A 683 5.75 1.55 36.13
C TYR A 683 5.49 2.45 37.34
N THR A 684 6.48 3.25 37.74
CA THR A 684 6.34 4.18 38.87
C THR A 684 5.23 5.19 38.60
N GLN A 685 5.21 5.75 37.40
CA GLN A 685 4.18 6.69 36.96
C GLN A 685 2.80 6.06 36.87
N ALA A 686 2.67 4.83 36.34
CA ALA A 686 1.40 4.10 36.29
C ALA A 686 0.81 3.90 37.69
N VAL A 687 1.64 3.49 38.63
CA VAL A 687 1.25 3.23 40.03
C VAL A 687 0.93 4.53 40.80
N GLU A 688 1.53 5.65 40.41
CA GLU A 688 1.23 6.98 40.94
C GLU A 688 -0.12 7.51 40.41
N MET A 689 -0.34 7.41 39.10
CA MET A 689 -1.59 7.84 38.46
C MET A 689 -2.78 6.95 38.84
N MET A 690 -2.56 5.64 38.95
CA MET A 690 -3.60 4.63 39.18
C MET A 690 -3.23 3.78 40.39
N SER A 691 -3.49 4.30 41.59
CA SER A 691 -3.10 3.65 42.85
C SER A 691 -3.70 2.25 43.04
N PHE A 692 -4.86 1.97 42.44
CA PHE A 692 -5.51 0.66 42.47
C PHE A 692 -4.68 -0.45 41.80
N LEU A 693 -3.74 -0.13 40.91
CA LEU A 693 -2.81 -1.12 40.31
C LEU A 693 -1.93 -1.81 41.36
N LYS A 694 -1.81 -1.26 42.57
CA LYS A 694 -1.12 -1.91 43.69
C LYS A 694 -1.92 -3.07 44.31
N ALA A 695 -3.23 -3.16 44.04
CA ALA A 695 -4.16 -4.16 44.55
C ALA A 695 -4.69 -5.04 43.40
N PRO A 696 -4.06 -6.20 43.13
CA PRO A 696 -4.46 -7.06 42.01
C PRO A 696 -5.91 -7.54 42.05
N ASP A 697 -6.46 -7.69 43.25
CA ASP A 697 -7.85 -8.06 43.49
C ASP A 697 -8.85 -6.94 43.15
N ALA A 698 -8.46 -5.67 43.31
CA ALA A 698 -9.26 -4.54 42.84
C ALA A 698 -9.26 -4.46 41.31
N VAL A 699 -8.10 -4.69 40.67
CA VAL A 699 -8.02 -4.75 39.21
C VAL A 699 -8.86 -5.89 38.64
N ALA A 700 -8.82 -7.08 39.26
CA ALA A 700 -9.63 -8.22 38.84
C ALA A 700 -11.14 -7.92 38.92
N GLU A 701 -11.60 -7.26 39.98
CA GLU A 701 -13.00 -6.84 40.09
C GLU A 701 -13.36 -5.79 39.04
N MET A 702 -12.49 -4.80 38.77
CA MET A 702 -12.68 -3.84 37.68
C MET A 702 -12.78 -4.53 36.30
N LEU A 703 -11.94 -5.54 36.04
CA LEU A 703 -12.00 -6.34 34.81
C LEU A 703 -13.32 -7.11 34.69
N ASN A 704 -13.80 -7.71 35.79
CA ASN A 704 -15.10 -8.40 35.80
C ASN A 704 -16.24 -7.42 35.42
N ARG A 705 -16.26 -6.21 36.01
CA ARG A 705 -17.27 -5.19 35.69
C ARG A 705 -17.16 -4.63 34.27
N LEU A 706 -15.94 -4.58 33.71
CA LEU A 706 -15.75 -4.22 32.29
C LEU A 706 -16.21 -5.34 31.36
N GLY A 707 -15.99 -6.61 31.73
CA GLY A 707 -16.44 -7.78 30.96
C GLY A 707 -17.95 -7.91 30.87
N GLU A 708 -18.69 -7.36 31.84
CA GLU A 708 -20.15 -7.22 31.78
C GLU A 708 -20.62 -6.22 30.71
N ARG A 709 -19.72 -5.41 30.13
CA ARG A 709 -20.02 -4.36 29.12
C ARG A 709 -19.30 -4.66 27.80
N PRO A 710 -19.95 -5.31 26.81
CA PRO A 710 -19.31 -5.69 25.53
C PRO A 710 -18.64 -4.52 24.81
N SER A 711 -19.25 -3.33 24.85
CA SER A 711 -18.72 -2.10 24.23
C SER A 711 -17.42 -1.57 24.85
N LYS A 712 -16.96 -2.16 25.96
CA LYS A 712 -15.73 -1.78 26.68
C LYS A 712 -14.65 -2.87 26.63
N GLY A 713 -14.76 -3.84 25.73
CA GLY A 713 -13.75 -4.90 25.53
C GLY A 713 -12.32 -4.35 25.40
N TYR A 714 -12.11 -3.33 24.57
CA TYR A 714 -10.80 -2.70 24.38
C TYR A 714 -10.23 -2.05 25.67
N VAL A 715 -11.08 -1.60 26.60
CA VAL A 715 -10.65 -1.06 27.91
C VAL A 715 -10.26 -2.20 28.84
N CYS A 716 -11.03 -3.29 28.83
CA CYS A 716 -10.74 -4.51 29.57
C CYS A 716 -9.36 -5.07 29.18
N ASP A 717 -9.14 -5.25 27.88
CA ASP A 717 -7.88 -5.75 27.32
C ASP A 717 -6.68 -4.86 27.69
N ALA A 718 -6.85 -3.54 27.60
CA ALA A 718 -5.80 -2.60 27.94
C ALA A 718 -5.48 -2.58 29.45
N LEU A 719 -6.49 -2.69 30.31
CA LEU A 719 -6.31 -2.77 31.76
C LEU A 719 -5.61 -4.08 32.14
N ASP A 720 -5.96 -5.20 31.52
CA ASP A 720 -5.31 -6.50 31.76
C ASP A 720 -3.83 -6.47 31.35
N ALA A 721 -3.52 -5.94 30.16
CA ALA A 721 -2.15 -5.74 29.70
C ALA A 721 -1.33 -4.85 30.65
N LEU A 722 -1.93 -3.75 31.12
CA LEU A 722 -1.29 -2.85 32.09
C LEU A 722 -1.07 -3.51 33.46
N ALA A 723 -2.02 -4.32 33.92
CA ALA A 723 -1.91 -5.09 35.16
C ALA A 723 -0.78 -6.12 35.09
N SER A 724 -0.72 -6.84 33.97
CA SER A 724 0.34 -7.81 33.66
C SER A 724 1.72 -7.15 33.61
N PHE A 725 1.83 -5.99 32.96
CA PHE A 725 3.04 -5.16 32.97
C PHE A 725 3.45 -4.77 34.41
N CYS A 726 2.52 -4.25 35.21
CA CYS A 726 2.82 -3.82 36.59
C CYS A 726 3.27 -4.99 37.47
N LYS A 727 2.62 -6.16 37.33
CA LYS A 727 3.02 -7.39 38.03
C LYS A 727 4.44 -7.81 37.66
N MET A 728 4.78 -7.78 36.38
CA MET A 728 6.12 -8.11 35.90
C MET A 728 7.18 -7.12 36.39
N GLN A 729 6.91 -5.81 36.31
CA GLN A 729 7.85 -4.77 36.77
C GLN A 729 8.08 -4.83 38.27
N LYS A 730 7.03 -5.06 39.06
CA LYS A 730 7.13 -5.28 40.51
C LYS A 730 8.04 -6.48 40.82
N LYS A 731 7.86 -7.62 40.12
CA LYS A 731 8.71 -8.80 40.29
C LYS A 731 10.18 -8.49 39.95
N LYS A 732 10.44 -7.82 38.82
CA LYS A 732 11.80 -7.41 38.40
C LYS A 732 12.45 -6.49 39.44
N TYR A 733 11.70 -5.54 40.00
CA TYR A 733 12.19 -4.62 41.03
C TYR A 733 12.55 -5.33 42.34
N THR A 734 11.69 -6.23 42.82
CA THR A 734 11.95 -7.01 44.04
C THR A 734 13.22 -7.83 43.91
N VAL A 735 13.38 -8.57 42.81
CA VAL A 735 14.58 -9.38 42.54
C VAL A 735 15.84 -8.51 42.47
N ARG A 736 15.76 -7.35 41.80
CA ARG A 736 16.89 -6.41 41.72
C ARG A 736 17.28 -5.85 43.09
N ASN A 737 16.31 -5.52 43.93
CA ASN A 737 16.55 -5.02 45.28
C ASN A 737 17.15 -6.10 46.20
N GLU A 738 16.66 -7.33 46.11
CA GLU A 738 17.24 -8.47 46.83
C GLU A 738 18.68 -8.74 46.39
N ASN A 739 18.95 -8.72 45.09
CA ASN A 739 20.31 -8.87 44.57
C ASN A 739 21.23 -7.72 45.01
N GLN A 740 20.76 -6.48 45.03
CA GLN A 740 21.52 -5.33 45.55
C GLN A 740 21.80 -5.45 47.05
N LYS A 741 20.86 -5.96 47.85
CA LYS A 741 21.09 -6.24 49.27
C LYS A 741 22.13 -7.35 49.45
N ARG A 742 22.05 -8.41 48.64
CA ARG A 742 23.03 -9.51 48.67
C ARG A 742 24.43 -9.04 48.29
N THR A 743 24.59 -8.23 47.24
CA THR A 743 25.92 -7.71 46.85
C THR A 743 26.47 -6.71 47.86
N ARG A 744 25.62 -5.86 48.45
CA ARG A 744 26.03 -4.98 49.56
C ARG A 744 26.47 -5.76 50.79
N ASN A 745 25.78 -6.85 51.13
CA ASN A 745 26.16 -7.70 52.25
C ASN A 745 27.43 -8.51 51.96
N ALA A 746 27.65 -8.94 50.71
CA ALA A 746 28.85 -9.66 50.31
C ALA A 746 30.11 -8.77 50.24
N ASN A 747 29.94 -7.49 49.88
CA ASN A 747 31.02 -6.51 49.81
C ASN A 747 31.22 -5.71 51.11
N ALA A 748 30.43 -5.98 52.15
CA ALA A 748 30.68 -5.41 53.47
C ALA A 748 32.03 -5.94 53.97
N PRO A 749 33.03 -5.08 54.25
CA PRO A 749 34.34 -5.54 54.70
C PRO A 749 34.17 -6.37 55.96
N ALA A 750 34.64 -7.61 55.93
CA ALA A 750 34.64 -8.49 57.08
C ALA A 750 35.42 -7.78 58.20
N SER A 751 34.70 -7.18 59.14
CA SER A 751 35.27 -6.65 60.36
C SER A 751 35.87 -7.85 61.10
N SER A 752 37.19 -8.01 60.99
CA SER A 752 37.94 -9.06 61.68
C SER A 752 37.54 -9.10 63.16
N PRO A 753 37.08 -10.25 63.69
CA PRO A 753 36.81 -10.38 65.10
C PRO A 753 38.17 -10.40 65.81
N ARG A 754 38.57 -9.25 66.36
CA ARG A 754 39.68 -9.18 67.32
C ARG A 754 39.22 -9.90 68.57
N GLY A 755 39.84 -11.04 68.84
CA GLY A 755 39.48 -11.94 69.92
C GLY A 755 39.59 -11.29 71.30
N ASN A 756 38.76 -11.78 72.21
CA ASN A 756 39.07 -11.77 73.63
C ASN A 756 38.51 -13.06 74.26
N ALA A 757 39.41 -13.98 74.55
CA ALA A 757 39.19 -15.09 75.46
C ALA A 757 39.42 -14.57 76.88
N ASN A 758 38.50 -14.81 77.81
CA ASN A 758 38.79 -15.52 79.08
C ASN A 758 37.59 -15.54 80.07
N THR A 759 37.24 -16.78 80.46
CA THR A 759 36.97 -17.27 81.83
C THR A 759 35.86 -16.69 82.73
N SER A 760 34.96 -17.60 83.11
CA SER A 760 34.50 -17.93 84.48
C SER A 760 33.37 -17.14 85.16
N ALA A 761 32.23 -17.86 85.26
CA ALA A 761 31.47 -18.18 86.47
C ALA A 761 31.13 -17.09 87.52
N GLY A 762 29.83 -16.98 87.82
CA GLY A 762 29.36 -16.76 89.20
C GLY A 762 28.39 -15.61 89.44
N ASN A 763 27.11 -15.97 89.59
CA ASN A 763 26.17 -15.52 90.64
C ASN A 763 25.86 -14.02 90.94
N ILE A 764 24.54 -13.80 91.01
CA ILE A 764 23.77 -13.02 92.02
C ILE A 764 23.68 -11.48 91.90
N SER A 765 22.43 -11.06 91.68
CA SER A 765 21.65 -9.92 92.22
C SER A 765 22.10 -8.46 92.12
N THR A 766 21.04 -7.64 92.20
CA THR A 766 20.90 -6.26 92.70
C THR A 766 21.08 -5.09 91.73
N ALA A 767 19.93 -4.59 91.27
CA ALA A 767 19.36 -3.27 91.57
C ALA A 767 20.12 -1.97 91.21
N ALA A 768 19.31 -1.06 90.65
CA ALA A 768 19.34 0.41 90.72
C ALA A 768 20.21 1.18 89.71
N GLN A 769 19.51 2.12 89.02
CA GLN A 769 19.86 3.53 88.77
C GLN A 769 21.16 3.82 87.98
N ASP A 770 21.31 4.86 87.15
CA ASP A 770 20.48 5.96 86.66
C ASP A 770 21.30 6.60 85.51
N THR A 771 20.61 7.33 84.63
CA THR A 771 21.07 8.54 83.89
C THR A 771 22.19 8.54 82.82
N THR A 772 21.84 9.29 81.76
CA THR A 772 22.63 10.27 80.95
C THR A 772 23.37 9.84 79.67
N SER A 773 22.70 10.13 78.54
CA SER A 773 23.15 10.99 77.42
C SER A 773 24.64 11.05 77.04
N ASN A 774 24.95 10.70 75.78
CA ASN A 774 25.31 11.72 74.78
C ASN A 774 25.50 11.15 73.37
N SER A 775 24.92 11.89 72.42
CA SER A 775 25.06 11.80 70.98
C SER A 775 26.48 12.16 70.51
N THR A 776 27.02 11.40 69.55
CA THR A 776 28.25 11.76 68.83
C THR A 776 28.02 11.60 67.30
N PRO A 777 28.43 12.55 66.45
CA PRO A 777 28.15 12.57 65.01
C PRO A 777 29.17 11.75 64.20
N PRO A 778 28.88 11.42 62.91
CA PRO A 778 29.80 10.66 62.06
C PRO A 778 30.88 11.55 61.42
N PRO A 779 32.08 11.01 61.09
CA PRO A 779 33.17 11.79 60.52
C PRO A 779 33.08 11.92 58.99
N LEU A 780 33.45 13.09 58.50
CA LEU A 780 33.80 13.42 57.11
C LEU A 780 35.31 13.34 56.93
N ILE A 781 35.84 12.57 55.97
CA ILE A 781 37.17 12.78 55.34
C ILE A 781 37.19 12.14 53.91
N PRO A 782 38.16 12.39 53.01
CA PRO A 782 38.13 13.42 51.96
C PRO A 782 38.33 12.87 50.52
N ALA A 783 38.18 13.75 49.53
CA ALA A 783 38.64 13.54 48.15
C ALA A 783 40.12 13.97 48.00
N ASP A 784 41.00 13.11 47.47
CA ASP A 784 41.59 13.26 46.13
C ASP A 784 42.79 12.31 45.84
N LEU A 785 42.87 11.92 44.56
CA LEU A 785 44.05 11.68 43.71
C LEU A 785 44.88 10.35 43.72
N VAL A 786 45.07 9.87 42.47
CA VAL A 786 46.05 8.89 41.92
C VAL A 786 45.72 7.41 42.19
N GLY A 787 45.69 6.47 41.23
CA GLY A 787 46.03 6.40 39.82
C GLY A 787 45.96 4.92 39.39
N GLN A 788 45.72 4.67 38.10
CA GLN A 788 45.98 3.42 37.34
C GLN A 788 46.07 2.08 38.12
N HIS A 789 45.05 1.22 38.00
CA HIS A 789 45.18 -0.18 37.51
C HIS A 789 43.79 -0.82 37.39
N VAL A 790 43.15 -0.78 36.21
CA VAL A 790 41.90 -1.53 35.97
C VAL A 790 42.28 -2.93 35.49
N GLN A 791 42.25 -3.90 36.41
CA GLN A 791 42.12 -5.31 36.04
C GLN A 791 40.69 -5.57 35.55
N GLN A 792 40.59 -6.03 34.31
CA GLN A 792 39.38 -6.53 33.69
C GLN A 792 38.85 -7.75 34.46
N GLY A 793 37.74 -7.57 35.17
CA GLY A 793 36.88 -8.64 35.66
C GLY A 793 35.52 -8.56 34.98
N GLY A 794 35.47 -8.92 33.70
CA GLY A 794 34.25 -8.95 32.91
C GLY A 794 33.48 -10.26 33.11
N PHE A 795 32.33 -10.21 33.78
CA PHE A 795 31.29 -11.21 33.58
C PHE A 795 30.47 -10.81 32.36
N SER A 796 30.81 -11.40 31.22
CA SER A 796 30.04 -11.31 29.98
C SER A 796 28.95 -12.37 29.99
N PHE A 797 27.69 -11.96 29.97
CA PHE A 797 26.62 -12.80 29.42
C PHE A 797 26.59 -12.55 27.92
N SER A 798 27.20 -13.46 27.17
CA SER A 798 27.12 -13.48 25.72
C SER A 798 25.76 -14.08 25.33
N PHE A 799 24.82 -13.26 24.88
CA PHE A 799 23.78 -13.71 23.97
C PHE A 799 24.38 -13.60 22.56
N GLY A 800 24.89 -14.73 22.06
CA GLY A 800 25.37 -14.82 20.69
C GLY A 800 24.21 -14.69 19.72
N SER A 801 24.22 -13.64 18.92
CA SER A 801 23.46 -13.57 17.67
C SER A 801 24.21 -14.42 16.64
N VAL A 802 23.66 -15.60 16.34
CA VAL A 802 24.07 -16.45 15.20
C VAL A 802 23.23 -16.04 13.99
N PRO A 803 23.76 -16.11 12.75
CA PRO A 803 22.96 -15.94 11.55
C PRO A 803 22.01 -17.13 11.43
N PHE A 804 20.72 -16.83 11.26
CA PHE A 804 19.67 -17.83 11.11
C PHE A 804 19.74 -18.43 9.70
N MET A 805 20.40 -19.59 9.56
CA MET A 805 20.12 -20.54 8.49
C MET A 805 19.24 -21.63 9.10
N GLY A 806 17.96 -21.62 8.76
CA GLY A 806 16.98 -22.58 9.26
C GLY A 806 17.14 -23.95 8.58
N ASN A 807 17.37 -25.00 9.36
CA ASN A 807 16.95 -26.34 9.00
C ASN A 807 15.41 -26.43 9.16
N PRO A 808 14.70 -27.16 8.30
CA PRO A 808 13.26 -27.35 8.44
C PRO A 808 12.94 -28.11 9.75
N PRO A 809 11.79 -27.83 10.39
CA PRO A 809 11.38 -28.51 11.61
C PRO A 809 11.07 -30.00 11.33
N PRO A 810 11.31 -30.90 12.31
CA PRO A 810 10.88 -32.29 12.19
C PRO A 810 9.34 -32.37 12.10
N PRO A 811 8.79 -33.38 11.38
CA PRO A 811 7.35 -33.55 11.27
C PRO A 811 6.70 -33.79 12.64
N PRO A 812 5.45 -33.32 12.84
CA PRO A 812 4.75 -33.49 14.11
C PRO A 812 4.52 -34.98 14.41
N LEU A 813 4.86 -35.38 15.64
CA LEU A 813 4.53 -36.70 16.17
C LEU A 813 3.00 -36.88 16.19
N PRO A 814 2.49 -38.09 15.90
CA PRO A 814 1.05 -38.36 15.88
C PRO A 814 0.43 -38.17 17.27
N PHE A 815 -0.71 -37.47 17.31
CA PHE A 815 -1.51 -37.28 18.51
C PHE A 815 -1.95 -38.65 19.09
N PRO A 816 -1.96 -38.81 20.43
CA PRO A 816 -2.54 -40.00 21.05
C PRO A 816 -4.06 -40.01 20.85
N LEU A 817 -4.56 -41.15 20.36
CA LEU A 817 -5.98 -41.47 20.25
C LEU A 817 -6.70 -41.21 21.59
N VAL A 818 -7.63 -40.26 21.58
CA VAL A 818 -8.62 -40.09 22.64
C VAL A 818 -9.68 -41.19 22.45
N PRO A 819 -9.97 -42.02 23.46
CA PRO A 819 -11.03 -43.02 23.38
C PRO A 819 -12.39 -42.32 23.35
N GLY A 820 -13.14 -42.54 22.28
CA GLY A 820 -14.52 -42.08 22.15
C GLY A 820 -15.44 -42.81 23.13
N GLY A 821 -16.10 -42.05 24.00
CA GLY A 821 -17.28 -42.50 24.73
C GLY A 821 -18.53 -42.28 23.88
N MET A 822 -19.19 -43.38 23.52
CA MET A 822 -20.58 -43.38 23.08
C MET A 822 -21.44 -43.13 24.32
N GLU A 823 -22.26 -42.08 24.29
CA GLU A 823 -23.45 -41.99 25.14
C GLU A 823 -24.68 -42.09 24.23
N ASP A 824 -25.48 -43.10 24.55
CA ASP A 824 -26.77 -43.43 23.97
C ASP A 824 -27.79 -42.30 24.20
N VAL A 825 -28.57 -41.99 23.17
CA VAL A 825 -29.85 -41.27 23.31
C VAL A 825 -30.92 -42.12 22.63
N ASP A 826 -31.74 -42.77 23.46
CA ASP A 826 -33.14 -43.10 23.20
C ASP A 826 -34.02 -41.86 23.43
#